data_AF-A0A3C0U0R9-F1
#
_entry.id   AF-A0A3C0U0R9-F1
#
_cell.length_a   1.000
_cell.length_b   1.000
_cell.length_c   1.000
_cell.angle_alpha   90.00
_cell.angle_beta   90.00
_cell.angle_gamma   90.00
#
_symmetry.space_group_name_H-M   'P 1'
#
loop_
_entity.id
_entity.type
_entity.pdbx_description
1 polymer ?
#
loop_
_entity_poly.entity_id
_entity_poly.type
_entity_poly.pdbx_seq_one_letter_code
_entity_poly.pdbx_strand_id
1 'polypeptide(L)'
;MAKEKTYTHAQVEELIAKAKTKIEQLTKDVSDRDAELSELNHIIADFKERESELQHQKNEQDRKNAELERQTAEFAPKMQELAEKQSELASAQAQFAEEKANLEAREITLSAQEKAFDSIKEKLVKASEELAQKKAALFSDAEKLASELHEKRIAETEKEIQHMRDTAASEICSTRENAAKEIEVTRADMIAASNTQAEAIRAQAQKESERIVSDANVEAQKIIDKANSDTEELERQIAELTQRNAELSGENTKLSSKNAELLEDKRNLDSELKSQKAEFDETTAVYAKTMAAFETLKVQLEENAKSVADFTKEIADMDTREQELNAREDELNERDRKLLFNEKRNQNKTQELEEKENDIDGEVKARYPEIIADKDREIEQLKQETESLRNSLHSNKSITAKFDDLAAQFGEKNPAEVLLDYQRIQQELAIAMEKVNSTPSYALQKTAADLSEKETALNERENALIQKEKDSEQLRVDYAQQQAENAELKQKYENLEKDKKIVEDQLSRLRSTYENPAERDERIKEINKPLIAQSLPRQDSSKLTEIGWLNGINEKIEKSGLHFSRRILNAFHTALKTSEMSPLTVLAGVSGTGKSELPRLYSRFGGINFLGVPVQPNWDCQEAMLGYYNSIDNCFEPTDMLRLLAQSQRKTDEQNGLDDVMTMILLDEMNLANVELYFADFLSKLETRRGLKDNDLTFPKIGVKIGSKMADFPLKLGRNVLWTGTMNNDETTKTLSDKVIDRGIVINFPRPKKLIRTRTDSVLAEASDLLPKSVW
;
A
#
# COMPACT_ATOMS: atom_id res chain seq x y z
N MET A 1 -106.53 -70.09 -37.29
CA MET A 1 -106.39 -71.55 -37.18
C MET A 1 -104.92 -71.87 -36.99
N ALA A 2 -104.53 -72.30 -35.78
CA ALA A 2 -103.25 -72.94 -35.55
C ALA A 2 -103.16 -74.16 -36.47
N LYS A 3 -102.39 -74.03 -37.56
CA LYS A 3 -101.99 -75.15 -38.40
C LYS A 3 -100.65 -75.62 -37.86
N GLU A 4 -100.67 -76.65 -37.04
CA GLU A 4 -99.50 -77.46 -36.71
C GLU A 4 -98.87 -77.93 -38.03
N LYS A 5 -97.80 -77.24 -38.44
CA LYS A 5 -96.93 -77.70 -39.52
C LYS A 5 -96.05 -78.80 -38.94
N THR A 6 -96.48 -80.04 -39.12
CA THR A 6 -95.62 -81.22 -38.98
C THR A 6 -94.52 -81.13 -40.04
N TYR A 7 -93.36 -80.61 -39.64
CA TYR A 7 -92.15 -80.64 -40.46
C TYR A 7 -91.77 -82.10 -40.71
N THR A 8 -91.57 -82.48 -41.98
CA THR A 8 -91.03 -83.80 -42.31
C THR A 8 -89.58 -83.89 -41.83
N HIS A 9 -89.09 -85.08 -41.47
CA HIS A 9 -87.74 -85.30 -40.93
C HIS A 9 -86.64 -84.61 -41.78
N ALA A 10 -86.83 -84.56 -43.11
CA ALA A 10 -85.93 -83.89 -44.03
C ALA A 10 -85.87 -82.34 -43.86
N GLN A 11 -86.99 -81.68 -43.53
CA GLN A 11 -87.02 -80.23 -43.33
C GLN A 11 -86.38 -79.80 -42.00
N VAL A 12 -86.49 -80.65 -40.97
CA VAL A 12 -85.78 -80.43 -39.70
C VAL A 12 -84.28 -80.63 -39.89
N GLU A 13 -83.85 -81.64 -40.66
CA GLU A 13 -82.44 -81.83 -40.98
C GLU A 13 -81.84 -80.68 -41.80
N GLU A 14 -82.59 -80.11 -42.77
CA GLU A 14 -82.11 -78.96 -43.54
C GLU A 14 -81.96 -77.70 -42.66
N LEU A 15 -82.90 -77.46 -41.73
CA LEU A 15 -82.80 -76.36 -40.77
C LEU A 15 -81.66 -76.57 -39.77
N ILE A 16 -81.44 -77.80 -39.30
CA ILE A 16 -80.29 -78.14 -38.44
C ILE A 16 -78.97 -77.97 -39.20
N ALA A 17 -78.92 -78.34 -40.48
CA ALA A 17 -77.74 -78.14 -41.33
C ALA A 17 -77.44 -76.65 -41.54
N LYS A 18 -78.46 -75.82 -41.84
CA LYS A 18 -78.32 -74.35 -41.95
C LYS A 18 -77.94 -73.69 -40.63
N ALA A 19 -78.46 -74.19 -39.50
CA ALA A 19 -78.08 -73.69 -38.18
C ALA A 19 -76.64 -74.09 -37.83
N LYS A 20 -76.21 -75.31 -38.15
CA LYS A 20 -74.83 -75.77 -37.94
C LYS A 20 -73.83 -74.96 -38.76
N THR A 21 -74.11 -74.72 -40.05
CA THR A 21 -73.22 -73.89 -40.87
C THR A 21 -73.16 -72.45 -40.37
N LYS A 22 -74.27 -71.88 -39.91
CA LYS A 22 -74.27 -70.54 -39.33
C LYS A 22 -73.56 -70.47 -37.97
N ILE A 23 -73.65 -71.52 -37.16
CA ILE A 23 -72.90 -71.63 -35.90
C ILE A 23 -71.40 -71.78 -36.19
N GLU A 24 -71.00 -72.60 -37.16
CA GLU A 24 -69.59 -72.72 -37.58
C GLU A 24 -69.04 -71.39 -38.09
N GLN A 25 -69.83 -70.65 -38.87
CA GLN A 25 -69.44 -69.34 -39.38
C GLN A 25 -69.28 -68.30 -38.26
N LEU A 26 -70.24 -68.24 -37.32
CA LEU A 26 -70.13 -67.37 -36.14
C LEU A 26 -68.98 -67.78 -35.21
N THR A 27 -68.70 -69.07 -35.07
CA THR A 27 -67.59 -69.56 -34.24
C THR A 27 -66.25 -69.16 -34.85
N LYS A 28 -66.16 -69.16 -36.19
CA LYS A 28 -64.99 -68.67 -36.90
C LYS A 28 -64.83 -67.15 -36.74
N ASP A 29 -65.90 -66.38 -36.91
CA ASP A 29 -65.87 -64.92 -36.73
C ASP A 29 -65.49 -64.50 -35.30
N VAL A 30 -65.92 -65.28 -34.29
CA VAL A 30 -65.52 -65.07 -32.88
C VAL A 30 -64.05 -65.41 -32.70
N SER A 31 -63.56 -66.52 -33.27
CA SER A 31 -62.15 -66.89 -33.21
C SER A 31 -61.24 -65.86 -33.89
N ASP A 32 -61.66 -65.30 -35.02
CA ASP A 32 -60.90 -64.28 -35.74
C ASP A 32 -60.88 -62.96 -34.93
N ARG A 33 -62.00 -62.58 -34.30
CA ARG A 33 -62.06 -61.41 -33.38
C ARG A 33 -61.27 -61.60 -32.09
N ASP A 34 -61.23 -62.80 -31.53
CA ASP A 34 -60.42 -63.11 -30.35
C ASP A 34 -58.92 -63.03 -30.69
N ALA A 35 -58.53 -63.40 -31.91
CA ALA A 35 -57.17 -63.21 -32.40
C ALA A 35 -56.81 -61.71 -32.54
N GLU A 36 -57.70 -60.89 -33.14
CA GLU A 36 -57.52 -59.44 -33.22
C GLU A 36 -57.43 -58.78 -31.83
N LEU A 37 -58.25 -59.21 -30.87
CA LEU A 37 -58.19 -58.75 -29.48
C LEU A 37 -56.88 -59.14 -28.79
N SER A 38 -56.34 -60.33 -29.08
CA SER A 38 -55.04 -60.76 -28.56
C SER A 38 -53.90 -59.90 -29.12
N GLU A 39 -53.93 -59.55 -30.41
CA GLU A 39 -52.94 -58.65 -31.01
C GLU A 39 -53.03 -57.23 -30.43
N LEU A 40 -54.24 -56.69 -30.28
CA LEU A 40 -54.46 -55.39 -29.64
C LEU A 40 -53.96 -55.36 -28.19
N ASN A 41 -54.17 -56.44 -27.43
CA ASN A 41 -53.66 -56.53 -26.05
C ASN A 41 -52.12 -56.60 -26.00
N HIS A 42 -51.47 -57.24 -26.97
CA HIS A 42 -50.01 -57.25 -27.08
C HIS A 42 -49.49 -55.84 -27.39
N ILE A 43 -50.13 -55.14 -28.33
CA ILE A 43 -49.78 -53.76 -28.68
C ILE A 43 -49.93 -52.83 -27.47
N ILE A 44 -51.03 -52.97 -26.70
CA ILE A 44 -51.25 -52.19 -25.47
C ILE A 44 -50.18 -52.50 -24.40
N ALA A 45 -49.73 -53.74 -24.29
CA ALA A 45 -48.64 -54.11 -23.38
C ALA A 45 -47.32 -53.44 -23.79
N ASP A 46 -46.98 -53.48 -25.08
CA ASP A 46 -45.78 -52.83 -25.61
C ASP A 46 -45.82 -51.30 -25.41
N PHE A 47 -47.00 -50.67 -25.59
CA PHE A 47 -47.17 -49.24 -25.31
C PHE A 47 -46.98 -48.89 -23.83
N LYS A 48 -47.48 -49.71 -22.90
CA LYS A 48 -47.30 -49.50 -21.46
C LYS A 48 -45.84 -49.66 -21.03
N GLU A 49 -45.13 -50.61 -21.63
CA GLU A 49 -43.70 -50.77 -21.39
C GLU A 49 -42.92 -49.56 -21.89
N ARG A 50 -43.27 -49.06 -23.08
CA ARG A 50 -42.66 -47.85 -23.66
C ARG A 50 -42.96 -46.58 -22.86
N GLU A 51 -44.17 -46.46 -22.32
CA GLU A 51 -44.57 -45.36 -21.44
C GLU A 51 -43.77 -45.38 -20.13
N SER A 52 -43.57 -46.56 -19.55
CA SER A 52 -42.71 -46.75 -18.37
C SER A 52 -41.24 -46.39 -18.65
N GLU A 53 -40.70 -46.78 -19.80
CA GLU A 53 -39.33 -46.41 -20.21
C GLU A 53 -39.18 -44.89 -20.38
N LEU A 54 -40.13 -44.24 -21.06
CA LEU A 54 -40.13 -42.79 -21.24
C LEU A 54 -40.24 -42.04 -19.92
N GLN A 55 -41.06 -42.54 -19.00
CA GLN A 55 -41.21 -41.94 -17.68
C GLN A 55 -39.95 -42.10 -16.83
N HIS A 56 -39.24 -43.23 -16.97
CA HIS A 56 -37.94 -43.40 -16.33
C HIS A 56 -36.89 -42.44 -16.91
N GLN A 57 -36.82 -42.29 -18.23
CA GLN A 57 -35.91 -41.36 -18.90
C GLN A 57 -36.18 -39.90 -18.50
N LYS A 58 -37.46 -39.51 -18.44
CA LYS A 58 -37.86 -38.17 -17.98
C LYS A 58 -37.39 -37.91 -16.55
N ASN A 59 -37.63 -38.84 -15.62
CA ASN A 59 -37.19 -38.70 -14.24
C ASN A 59 -35.66 -38.62 -14.10
N GLU A 60 -34.91 -39.32 -14.95
CA GLU A 60 -33.45 -39.24 -14.97
C GLU A 60 -32.96 -37.89 -15.52
N GLN A 61 -33.64 -37.35 -16.53
CA GLN A 61 -33.35 -36.05 -17.12
C GLN A 61 -33.70 -34.91 -16.16
N ASP A 62 -34.82 -34.98 -15.46
CA ASP A 62 -35.20 -34.03 -14.40
C ASP A 62 -34.18 -34.03 -13.26
N ARG A 63 -33.63 -35.20 -12.89
CA ARG A 63 -32.54 -35.30 -11.91
C ARG A 63 -31.25 -34.64 -12.40
N LYS A 64 -30.86 -34.87 -13.66
CA LYS A 64 -29.67 -34.25 -14.25
C LYS A 64 -29.83 -32.72 -14.34
N ASN A 65 -31.00 -32.23 -14.71
CA ASN A 65 -31.29 -30.80 -14.76
C ASN A 65 -31.23 -30.16 -13.36
N ALA A 66 -31.82 -30.80 -12.34
CA ALA A 66 -31.75 -30.29 -10.96
C ALA A 66 -30.31 -30.27 -10.41
N GLU A 67 -29.46 -31.20 -10.84
CA GLU A 67 -28.04 -31.22 -10.45
C GLU A 67 -27.23 -30.13 -11.18
N LEU A 68 -27.51 -29.90 -12.47
CA LEU A 68 -26.97 -28.77 -13.24
C LEU A 68 -27.38 -27.42 -12.64
N GLU A 69 -28.65 -27.25 -12.26
CA GLU A 69 -29.14 -26.03 -11.60
C GLU A 69 -28.47 -25.76 -10.25
N ARG A 70 -28.17 -26.83 -9.48
CA ARG A 70 -27.39 -26.69 -8.24
C ARG A 70 -25.95 -26.27 -8.51
N GLN A 71 -25.33 -26.85 -9.52
CA GLN A 71 -23.96 -26.50 -9.90
C GLN A 71 -23.90 -25.04 -10.40
N THR A 72 -24.81 -24.62 -11.28
CA THR A 72 -24.86 -23.22 -11.76
C THR A 72 -25.13 -22.23 -10.62
N ALA A 73 -26.01 -22.57 -9.67
CA ALA A 73 -26.24 -21.76 -8.47
C ALA A 73 -25.01 -21.65 -7.56
N GLU A 74 -24.16 -22.67 -7.52
CA GLU A 74 -22.91 -22.66 -6.75
C GLU A 74 -21.77 -21.89 -7.47
N PHE A 75 -21.80 -21.84 -8.81
CA PHE A 75 -20.85 -21.06 -9.62
C PHE A 75 -21.20 -19.57 -9.71
N ALA A 76 -22.47 -19.19 -9.60
CA ALA A 76 -22.92 -17.79 -9.63
C ALA A 76 -22.19 -16.86 -8.63
N PRO A 77 -22.08 -17.19 -7.33
CA PRO A 77 -21.34 -16.33 -6.39
C PRO A 77 -19.83 -16.31 -6.66
N LYS A 78 -19.26 -17.41 -7.16
CA LYS A 78 -17.83 -17.48 -7.53
C LYS A 78 -17.50 -16.63 -8.76
N MET A 79 -18.41 -16.56 -9.73
CA MET A 79 -18.29 -15.69 -10.90
C MET A 79 -18.40 -14.21 -10.51
N GLN A 80 -19.27 -13.89 -9.55
CA GLN A 80 -19.37 -12.54 -9.01
C GLN A 80 -18.10 -12.13 -8.26
N GLU A 81 -17.54 -13.01 -7.42
CA GLU A 81 -16.26 -12.77 -6.73
C GLU A 81 -15.08 -12.61 -7.72
N LEU A 82 -15.10 -13.36 -8.83
CA LEU A 82 -14.10 -13.24 -9.91
C LEU A 82 -14.23 -11.91 -10.66
N ALA A 83 -15.46 -11.44 -10.93
CA ALA A 83 -15.70 -10.16 -11.57
C ALA A 83 -15.27 -8.98 -10.66
N GLU A 84 -15.53 -9.08 -9.35
CA GLU A 84 -15.07 -8.10 -8.36
C GLU A 84 -13.52 -8.07 -8.30
N LYS A 85 -12.87 -9.23 -8.25
CA LYS A 85 -11.39 -9.32 -8.29
C LYS A 85 -10.79 -8.82 -9.60
N GLN A 86 -11.46 -9.02 -10.74
CA GLN A 86 -11.02 -8.46 -12.03
C GLN A 86 -11.13 -6.94 -12.06
N SER A 87 -12.19 -6.37 -11.45
CA SER A 87 -12.34 -4.92 -11.31
C SER A 87 -11.27 -4.33 -10.41
N GLU A 88 -10.98 -4.98 -9.28
CA GLU A 88 -9.88 -4.59 -8.38
C GLU A 88 -8.51 -4.66 -9.08
N LEU A 89 -8.24 -5.73 -9.84
CA LEU A 89 -7.01 -5.88 -10.61
C LEU A 89 -6.86 -4.78 -11.66
N ALA A 90 -7.93 -4.44 -12.38
CA ALA A 90 -7.92 -3.36 -13.38
C ALA A 90 -7.63 -1.99 -12.73
N SER A 91 -8.20 -1.74 -11.54
CA SER A 91 -7.94 -0.51 -10.79
C SER A 91 -6.48 -0.43 -10.30
N ALA A 92 -5.93 -1.55 -9.84
CA ALA A 92 -4.54 -1.65 -9.39
C ALA A 92 -3.56 -1.50 -10.56
N GLN A 93 -3.89 -2.04 -11.74
CA GLN A 93 -3.08 -1.86 -12.96
C GLN A 93 -3.09 -0.40 -13.43
N ALA A 94 -4.23 0.30 -13.32
CA ALA A 94 -4.31 1.73 -13.64
C ALA A 94 -3.47 2.58 -12.68
N GLN A 95 -3.55 2.31 -11.37
CA GLN A 95 -2.73 2.98 -10.35
C GLN A 95 -1.23 2.72 -10.58
N PHE A 96 -0.85 1.49 -10.90
CA PHE A 96 0.55 1.16 -11.18
C PHE A 96 1.07 1.85 -12.45
N ALA A 97 0.24 2.00 -13.49
CA ALA A 97 0.60 2.73 -14.70
C ALA A 97 0.82 4.24 -14.40
N GLU A 98 0.00 4.82 -13.54
CA GLU A 98 0.14 6.21 -13.11
C GLU A 98 1.39 6.42 -12.25
N GLU A 99 1.66 5.53 -11.30
CA GLU A 99 2.88 5.56 -10.49
C GLU A 99 4.15 5.38 -11.34
N LYS A 100 4.10 4.50 -12.35
CA LYS A 100 5.20 4.32 -13.29
C LYS A 100 5.47 5.59 -14.10
N ALA A 101 4.43 6.25 -14.62
CA ALA A 101 4.57 7.52 -15.33
C ALA A 101 5.15 8.63 -14.44
N ASN A 102 4.74 8.67 -13.17
CA ASN A 102 5.30 9.60 -12.18
C ASN A 102 6.77 9.30 -11.84
N LEU A 103 7.16 8.03 -11.78
CA LEU A 103 8.56 7.62 -11.58
C LEU A 103 9.45 8.02 -12.76
N GLU A 104 9.00 7.77 -13.99
CA GLU A 104 9.71 8.18 -15.21
C GLU A 104 9.87 9.70 -15.29
N ALA A 105 8.82 10.46 -14.94
CA ALA A 105 8.92 11.92 -14.83
C ALA A 105 9.93 12.38 -13.77
N ARG A 106 10.00 11.66 -12.64
CA ARG A 106 10.91 11.97 -11.54
C ARG A 106 12.36 11.66 -11.91
N GLU A 107 12.61 10.57 -12.62
CA GLU A 107 13.93 10.19 -13.15
C GLU A 107 14.47 11.24 -14.13
N ILE A 108 13.62 11.79 -14.99
CA ILE A 108 13.98 12.90 -15.89
C ILE A 108 14.41 14.14 -15.08
N THR A 109 13.65 14.51 -14.03
CA THR A 109 14.05 15.63 -13.16
C THR A 109 15.34 15.36 -12.38
N LEU A 110 15.57 14.12 -11.95
CA LEU A 110 16.77 13.74 -11.21
C LEU A 110 18.01 13.81 -12.11
N SER A 111 17.91 13.31 -13.35
CA SER A 111 18.95 13.46 -14.37
C SER A 111 19.26 14.94 -14.69
N ALA A 112 18.24 15.80 -14.70
CA ALA A 112 18.44 17.25 -14.88
C ALA A 112 19.17 17.88 -13.69
N GLN A 113 18.87 17.45 -12.46
CA GLN A 113 19.55 17.90 -11.25
C GLN A 113 21.00 17.40 -11.17
N GLU A 114 21.28 16.17 -11.58
CA GLU A 114 22.64 15.63 -11.67
C GLU A 114 23.50 16.44 -12.64
N LYS A 115 22.98 16.76 -13.82
CA LYS A 115 23.67 17.64 -14.79
C LYS A 115 23.94 19.05 -14.22
N ALA A 116 23.00 19.59 -13.44
CA ALA A 116 23.19 20.87 -12.76
C ALA A 116 24.27 20.78 -11.66
N PHE A 117 24.31 19.67 -10.91
CA PHE A 117 25.31 19.42 -9.88
C PHE A 117 26.71 19.24 -10.48
N ASP A 118 26.84 18.54 -11.60
CA ASP A 118 28.11 18.41 -12.32
C ASP A 118 28.63 19.77 -12.82
N SER A 119 27.74 20.64 -13.29
CA SER A 119 28.11 22.02 -13.65
C SER A 119 28.61 22.84 -12.45
N ILE A 120 27.98 22.67 -11.28
CA ILE A 120 28.41 23.33 -10.04
C ILE A 120 29.77 22.77 -9.59
N LYS A 121 29.98 21.46 -9.69
CA LYS A 121 31.25 20.81 -9.36
C LYS A 121 32.38 21.32 -10.25
N GLU A 122 32.14 21.47 -11.55
CA GLU A 122 33.13 22.04 -12.47
C GLU A 122 33.48 23.50 -12.14
N LYS A 123 32.49 24.31 -11.75
CA LYS A 123 32.72 25.68 -11.26
C LYS A 123 33.52 25.72 -9.96
N LEU A 124 33.25 24.78 -9.03
CA LEU A 124 33.97 24.67 -7.76
C LEU A 124 35.44 24.28 -7.97
N VAL A 125 35.71 23.36 -8.90
CA VAL A 125 37.08 22.97 -9.27
C VAL A 125 37.85 24.17 -9.83
N LYS A 126 37.27 24.93 -10.77
CA LYS A 126 37.88 26.15 -11.31
C LYS A 126 38.16 27.19 -10.21
N ALA A 127 37.21 27.41 -9.30
CA ALA A 127 37.40 28.32 -8.16
C ALA A 127 38.52 27.85 -7.21
N SER A 128 38.67 26.54 -7.00
CA SER A 128 39.75 25.97 -6.18
C SER A 128 41.12 26.12 -6.82
N GLU A 129 41.20 25.99 -8.16
CA GLU A 129 42.44 26.22 -8.92
C GLU A 129 42.86 27.70 -8.89
N GLU A 130 41.90 28.63 -9.05
CA GLU A 130 42.16 30.07 -8.91
C GLU A 130 42.66 30.43 -7.50
N LEU A 131 42.10 29.80 -6.46
CA LEU A 131 42.51 30.03 -5.07
C LEU A 131 43.91 29.45 -4.79
N ALA A 132 44.24 28.29 -5.38
CA ALA A 132 45.59 27.72 -5.34
C ALA A 132 46.62 28.62 -6.04
N GLN A 133 46.27 29.20 -7.20
CA GLN A 133 47.13 30.16 -7.91
C GLN A 133 47.35 31.45 -7.10
N LYS A 134 46.29 32.00 -6.48
CA LYS A 134 46.41 33.17 -5.59
C LYS A 134 47.28 32.88 -4.37
N LYS A 135 47.15 31.68 -3.79
CA LYS A 135 47.99 31.24 -2.66
C LYS A 135 49.47 31.14 -3.07
N ALA A 136 49.76 30.58 -4.24
CA ALA A 136 51.13 30.50 -4.77
C ALA A 136 51.74 31.89 -5.03
N ALA A 137 50.96 32.84 -5.57
CA ALA A 137 51.40 34.22 -5.76
C ALA A 137 51.75 34.91 -4.43
N LEU A 138 50.88 34.77 -3.41
CA LEU A 138 51.14 35.29 -2.06
C LEU A 138 52.40 34.71 -1.41
N PHE A 139 52.68 33.42 -1.62
CA PHE A 139 53.92 32.81 -1.13
C PHE A 139 55.16 33.38 -1.84
N SER A 140 55.09 33.60 -3.15
CA SER A 140 56.19 34.22 -3.91
C SER A 140 56.46 35.67 -3.47
N ASP A 141 55.40 36.44 -3.20
CA ASP A 141 55.52 37.82 -2.71
C ASP A 141 56.10 37.85 -1.29
N ALA A 142 55.73 36.89 -0.43
CA ALA A 142 56.29 36.77 0.92
C ALA A 142 57.79 36.38 0.90
N GLU A 143 58.21 35.49 -0.01
CA GLU A 143 59.63 35.14 -0.19
C GLU A 143 60.46 36.34 -0.67
N LYS A 144 59.94 37.13 -1.62
CA LYS A 144 60.61 38.37 -2.07
C LYS A 144 60.77 39.37 -0.92
N LEU A 145 59.72 39.59 -0.13
CA LEU A 145 59.77 40.51 1.01
C LEU A 145 60.77 40.06 2.07
N ALA A 146 60.86 38.74 2.32
CA ALA A 146 61.83 38.17 3.25
C ALA A 146 63.28 38.37 2.75
N SER A 147 63.53 38.20 1.45
CA SER A 147 64.84 38.42 0.84
C SER A 147 65.25 39.90 0.89
N GLU A 148 64.33 40.83 0.60
CA GLU A 148 64.57 42.28 0.68
C GLU A 148 64.89 42.75 2.11
N LEU A 149 64.20 42.18 3.12
CA LEU A 149 64.51 42.45 4.52
C LEU A 149 65.87 41.88 4.93
N HIS A 150 66.27 40.73 4.37
CA HIS A 150 67.56 40.12 4.65
C HIS A 150 68.71 40.92 4.05
N GLU A 151 68.60 41.36 2.79
CA GLU A 151 69.61 42.22 2.15
C GLU A 151 69.77 43.57 2.86
N LYS A 152 68.68 44.22 3.27
CA LYS A 152 68.76 45.48 4.04
C LYS A 152 69.53 45.31 5.34
N ARG A 153 69.30 44.20 6.05
CA ARG A 153 69.93 43.90 7.34
C ARG A 153 71.40 43.55 7.18
N ILE A 154 71.78 42.85 6.11
CA ILE A 154 73.19 42.62 5.74
C ILE A 154 73.89 43.96 5.44
N ALA A 155 73.27 44.82 4.64
CA ALA A 155 73.85 46.12 4.28
C ALA A 155 74.02 47.06 5.49
N GLU A 156 73.12 47.01 6.47
CA GLU A 156 73.26 47.73 7.75
C GLU A 156 74.46 47.21 8.55
N THR A 157 74.60 45.88 8.66
CA THR A 157 75.74 45.27 9.38
C THR A 157 77.09 45.52 8.68
N GLU A 158 77.13 45.55 7.35
CA GLU A 158 78.35 45.87 6.60
C GLU A 158 78.79 47.33 6.80
N LYS A 159 77.84 48.27 6.90
CA LYS A 159 78.14 49.69 7.21
C LYS A 159 78.72 49.86 8.61
N GLU A 160 78.21 49.13 9.60
CA GLU A 160 78.75 49.15 10.97
C GLU A 160 80.18 48.60 11.03
N ILE A 161 80.45 47.49 10.32
CA ILE A 161 81.79 46.90 10.25
C ILE A 161 82.79 47.83 9.54
N GLN A 162 82.37 48.51 8.46
CA GLN A 162 83.22 49.45 7.74
C GLN A 162 83.57 50.68 8.59
N HIS A 163 82.60 51.22 9.34
CA HIS A 163 82.83 52.32 10.27
C HIS A 163 83.85 51.96 11.36
N MET A 164 83.77 50.73 11.91
CA MET A 164 84.76 50.25 12.88
C MET A 164 86.17 50.09 12.28
N ARG A 165 86.28 49.64 11.02
CA ARG A 165 87.57 49.53 10.31
C ARG A 165 88.22 50.88 10.03
N ASP A 166 87.43 51.86 9.59
CA ASP A 166 87.95 53.20 9.26
C ASP A 166 88.43 53.94 10.52
N THR A 167 87.76 53.71 11.66
CA THR A 167 88.17 54.25 12.96
C THR A 167 89.53 53.66 13.41
N ALA A 168 89.68 52.33 13.32
CA ALA A 168 90.92 51.64 13.69
C ALA A 168 92.11 51.97 12.75
N ALA A 169 91.86 52.20 11.46
CA ALA A 169 92.90 52.59 10.51
C ALA A 169 93.45 54.01 10.77
N SER A 170 92.62 54.94 11.28
CA SER A 170 93.03 56.32 11.58
C SER A 170 93.96 56.43 12.80
N GLU A 171 93.78 55.56 13.81
CA GLU A 171 94.62 55.51 15.02
C GLU A 171 95.99 54.87 14.76
N ILE A 172 96.08 53.93 13.83
CA ILE A 172 97.34 53.27 13.46
C ILE A 172 98.20 54.14 12.51
N CYS A 173 97.57 55.02 11.72
CA CYS A 173 98.29 55.89 10.79
C CYS A 173 98.94 57.09 11.51
N SER A 174 98.28 57.67 12.52
CA SER A 174 98.81 58.82 13.28
C SER A 174 99.97 58.50 14.24
N THR A 175 100.09 57.24 14.66
CA THR A 175 101.17 56.76 15.55
C THR A 175 102.45 56.39 14.79
N ARG A 176 102.35 56.00 13.52
CA ARG A 176 103.53 55.71 12.65
C ARG A 176 104.15 56.96 12.03
N GLU A 177 103.38 58.02 11.81
CA GLU A 177 103.85 59.25 11.15
C GLU A 177 104.67 60.16 12.09
N ASN A 178 104.46 60.05 13.40
CA ASN A 178 105.25 60.76 14.42
C ASN A 178 106.53 60.03 14.83
N ALA A 179 106.62 58.72 14.63
CA ALA A 179 107.83 57.92 14.92
C ALA A 179 108.89 57.97 13.80
N ALA A 180 108.55 58.51 12.62
CA ALA A 180 109.43 58.57 11.44
C ALA A 180 110.14 59.91 11.23
N LYS A 181 109.89 60.94 12.07
CA LYS A 181 110.43 62.31 11.90
C LYS A 181 111.58 62.71 12.85
N GLU A 182 112.04 61.83 13.74
CA GLU A 182 113.17 62.13 14.65
C GLU A 182 114.41 61.25 14.45
N ILE A 183 114.47 60.47 13.35
CA ILE A 183 115.66 59.68 12.96
C ILE A 183 116.24 60.25 11.66
N GLU A 184 116.50 61.56 11.62
CA GLU A 184 117.25 62.17 10.52
C GLU A 184 117.99 63.46 10.92
N VAL A 185 118.79 63.43 11.99
CA VAL A 185 120.02 64.25 12.05
C VAL A 185 121.11 63.43 12.74
N THR A 186 121.96 62.83 11.91
CA THR A 186 123.13 62.09 12.34
C THR A 186 124.13 63.00 13.04
N ARG A 187 124.63 62.47 14.16
CA ARG A 187 126.05 62.20 14.39
C ARG A 187 126.94 63.40 14.69
N ALA A 188 127.52 63.25 15.88
CA ALA A 188 128.85 63.70 16.27
C ALA A 188 129.02 65.21 16.29
N ASP A 189 128.84 65.78 17.47
CA ASP A 189 129.98 66.44 18.09
C ASP A 189 129.91 66.39 19.62
N MET A 190 131.05 66.01 20.21
CA MET A 190 131.48 66.32 21.57
C MET A 190 130.86 65.53 22.73
N ILE A 191 131.40 64.33 22.86
CA ILE A 191 131.79 63.72 24.13
C ILE A 191 132.33 64.79 25.10
N ALA A 192 131.88 64.69 26.37
CA ALA A 192 132.23 65.49 27.55
C ALA A 192 131.33 66.72 27.82
N ALA A 193 130.07 66.51 28.25
CA ALA A 193 129.38 67.37 29.25
C ALA A 193 127.91 66.99 29.62
N SER A 194 127.39 65.77 29.42
CA SER A 194 126.00 65.47 29.86
C SER A 194 125.84 64.12 30.57
N ASN A 195 126.65 63.91 31.61
CA ASN A 195 126.52 62.77 32.53
C ASN A 195 125.61 63.08 33.73
N THR A 196 124.76 64.11 33.65
CA THR A 196 123.82 64.49 34.71
C THR A 196 122.35 64.50 34.26
N GLN A 197 122.08 64.29 32.96
CA GLN A 197 120.71 64.21 32.42
C GLN A 197 120.24 62.76 32.18
N ALA A 198 121.16 61.78 32.16
CA ALA A 198 120.86 60.36 31.90
C ALA A 198 120.19 59.62 33.08
N GLU A 199 120.32 60.10 34.32
CA GLU A 199 119.68 59.47 35.49
C GLU A 199 118.22 59.93 35.69
N ALA A 200 117.87 61.16 35.30
CA ALA A 200 116.51 61.67 35.39
C ALA A 200 115.56 61.01 34.35
N ILE A 201 116.05 60.77 33.13
CA ILE A 201 115.24 60.17 32.05
C ILE A 201 115.01 58.66 32.29
N ARG A 202 115.97 57.93 32.88
CA ARG A 202 115.80 56.51 33.22
C ARG A 202 114.77 56.27 34.33
N ALA A 203 114.71 57.15 35.34
CA ALA A 203 113.72 57.04 36.42
C ALA A 203 112.28 57.34 35.96
N GLN A 204 112.12 58.23 34.99
CA GLN A 204 110.80 58.59 34.44
C GLN A 204 110.31 57.55 33.42
N ALA A 205 111.19 57.01 32.58
CA ALA A 205 110.87 55.92 31.64
C ALA A 205 110.51 54.60 32.33
N GLN A 206 111.12 54.30 33.48
CA GLN A 206 110.82 53.06 34.24
C GLN A 206 109.44 53.10 34.91
N LYS A 207 109.02 54.26 35.43
CA LYS A 207 107.66 54.46 36.00
C LYS A 207 106.56 54.49 34.94
N GLU A 208 106.82 55.07 33.78
CA GLU A 208 105.85 55.10 32.67
C GLU A 208 105.68 53.69 32.07
N SER A 209 106.77 52.94 31.91
CA SER A 209 106.77 51.54 31.45
C SER A 209 105.98 50.61 32.39
N GLU A 210 106.20 50.69 33.70
CA GLU A 210 105.48 49.88 34.68
C GLU A 210 103.97 50.19 34.72
N ARG A 211 103.57 51.44 34.49
CA ARG A 211 102.15 51.83 34.34
C ARG A 211 101.53 51.30 33.05
N ILE A 212 102.20 51.44 31.92
CA ILE A 212 101.70 50.95 30.63
C ILE A 212 101.57 49.42 30.64
N VAL A 213 102.53 48.70 31.24
CA VAL A 213 102.46 47.23 31.37
C VAL A 213 101.35 46.81 32.34
N SER A 214 101.15 47.54 33.44
CA SER A 214 100.03 47.31 34.37
C SER A 214 98.68 47.50 33.69
N ASP A 215 98.49 48.63 32.99
CA ASP A 215 97.22 48.96 32.34
C ASP A 215 96.94 48.03 31.15
N ALA A 216 97.97 47.65 30.38
CA ALA A 216 97.86 46.66 29.31
C ALA A 216 97.53 45.25 29.84
N ASN A 217 98.10 44.85 30.99
CA ASN A 217 97.78 43.56 31.62
C ASN A 217 96.36 43.53 32.18
N VAL A 218 95.87 44.64 32.75
CA VAL A 218 94.47 44.74 33.22
C VAL A 218 93.51 44.68 32.03
N GLU A 219 93.81 45.35 30.93
CA GLU A 219 92.95 45.33 29.75
C GLU A 219 92.99 43.98 29.03
N ALA A 220 94.17 43.35 28.93
CA ALA A 220 94.30 41.98 28.43
C ALA A 220 93.54 40.97 29.30
N GLN A 221 93.59 41.12 30.63
CA GLN A 221 92.84 40.24 31.54
C GLN A 221 91.33 40.41 31.38
N LYS A 222 90.82 41.64 31.23
CA LYS A 222 89.39 41.85 30.93
C LYS A 222 88.95 41.22 29.61
N ILE A 223 89.81 41.28 28.58
CA ILE A 223 89.52 40.65 27.29
C ILE A 223 89.50 39.12 27.42
N ILE A 224 90.43 38.54 28.19
CA ILE A 224 90.46 37.09 28.47
C ILE A 224 89.23 36.66 29.27
N ASP A 225 88.87 37.41 30.31
CA ASP A 225 87.71 37.10 31.15
C ASP A 225 86.40 37.20 30.35
N LYS A 226 86.30 38.19 29.44
CA LYS A 226 85.16 38.31 28.52
C LYS A 226 85.11 37.17 27.51
N ALA A 227 86.25 36.80 26.91
CA ALA A 227 86.32 35.67 26.00
C ALA A 227 85.95 34.35 26.68
N ASN A 228 86.36 34.15 27.93
CA ASN A 228 85.99 32.97 28.73
C ASN A 228 84.48 32.94 29.03
N SER A 229 83.88 34.08 29.39
CA SER A 229 82.43 34.21 29.57
C SER A 229 81.66 33.90 28.27
N ASP A 230 82.11 34.42 27.14
CA ASP A 230 81.49 34.18 25.83
C ASP A 230 81.63 32.70 25.44
N THR A 231 82.76 32.04 25.74
CA THR A 231 82.91 30.58 25.50
C THR A 231 82.01 29.74 26.40
N GLU A 232 81.86 30.09 27.67
CA GLU A 232 80.93 29.39 28.58
C GLU A 232 79.47 29.52 28.11
N GLU A 233 79.08 30.70 27.60
CA GLU A 233 77.75 30.92 27.05
C GLU A 233 77.50 30.12 25.76
N LEU A 234 78.49 30.06 24.87
CA LEU A 234 78.43 29.22 23.66
C LEU A 234 78.38 27.73 23.98
N GLU A 235 79.16 27.24 24.94
CA GLU A 235 79.10 25.84 25.39
C GLU A 235 77.72 25.49 25.95
N ARG A 236 77.10 26.43 26.68
CA ARG A 236 75.73 26.26 27.19
C ARG A 236 74.69 26.19 26.07
N GLN A 237 74.80 27.04 25.05
CA GLN A 237 73.93 27.02 23.88
C GLN A 237 74.10 25.72 23.07
N ILE A 238 75.33 25.23 22.91
CA ILE A 238 75.60 23.95 22.22
C ILE A 238 74.97 22.78 22.99
N ALA A 239 75.07 22.77 24.33
CA ALA A 239 74.44 21.75 25.18
C ALA A 239 72.91 21.77 25.06
N GLU A 240 72.31 22.96 25.03
CA GLU A 240 70.86 23.12 24.87
C GLU A 240 70.37 22.66 23.48
N LEU A 241 71.11 23.01 22.42
CA LEU A 241 70.81 22.56 21.05
C LEU A 241 70.99 21.04 20.87
N THR A 242 71.98 20.44 21.53
CA THR A 242 72.16 18.97 21.49
C THR A 242 71.06 18.25 22.24
N GLN A 243 70.61 18.76 23.39
CA GLN A 243 69.43 18.24 24.08
C GLN A 243 68.16 18.37 23.20
N ARG A 244 67.95 19.53 22.57
CA ARG A 244 66.79 19.77 21.69
C ARG A 244 66.78 18.84 20.47
N ASN A 245 67.94 18.55 19.88
CA ASN A 245 68.07 17.60 18.78
C ASN A 245 67.78 16.15 19.22
N ALA A 246 68.17 15.77 20.43
CA ALA A 246 67.84 14.44 20.98
C ALA A 246 66.32 14.30 21.21
N GLU A 247 65.65 15.34 21.72
CA GLU A 247 64.19 15.39 21.87
C GLU A 247 63.47 15.26 20.53
N LEU A 248 63.87 16.05 19.52
CA LEU A 248 63.30 15.98 18.17
C LEU A 248 63.53 14.62 17.50
N SER A 249 64.67 13.98 17.74
CA SER A 249 64.92 12.61 17.28
C SER A 249 63.98 11.59 17.94
N GLY A 250 63.72 11.74 19.24
CA GLY A 250 62.74 10.95 19.98
C GLY A 250 61.30 11.16 19.48
N GLU A 251 60.93 12.38 19.11
CA GLU A 251 59.62 12.67 18.51
C GLU A 251 59.49 12.08 17.10
N ASN A 252 60.53 12.18 16.28
CA ASN A 252 60.54 11.59 14.93
C ASN A 252 60.42 10.06 14.96
N THR A 253 61.04 9.39 15.93
CA THR A 253 60.90 7.93 16.06
C THR A 253 59.48 7.53 16.48
N LYS A 254 58.83 8.29 17.38
CA LYS A 254 57.41 8.10 17.74
C LYS A 254 56.45 8.39 16.59
N LEU A 255 56.71 9.42 15.78
CA LEU A 255 55.92 9.71 14.59
C LEU A 255 56.07 8.60 13.54
N SER A 256 57.29 8.06 13.39
CA SER A 256 57.56 6.95 12.48
C SER A 256 56.81 5.67 12.88
N SER A 257 56.80 5.31 14.18
CA SER A 257 56.03 4.16 14.67
C SER A 257 54.53 4.35 14.47
N LYS A 258 54.01 5.55 14.74
CA LYS A 258 52.60 5.87 14.56
C LYS A 258 52.17 5.86 13.08
N ASN A 259 53.06 6.28 12.18
CA ASN A 259 52.84 6.17 10.73
C ASN A 259 52.84 4.71 10.25
N ALA A 260 53.66 3.85 10.86
CA ALA A 260 53.65 2.41 10.56
C ALA A 260 52.34 1.74 11.01
N GLU A 261 51.85 2.07 12.21
CA GLU A 261 50.54 1.61 12.71
C GLU A 261 49.39 2.07 11.78
N LEU A 262 49.36 3.35 11.40
CA LEU A 262 48.33 3.88 10.48
C LEU A 262 48.36 3.23 9.09
N LEU A 263 49.54 2.82 8.61
CA LEU A 263 49.69 2.09 7.36
C LEU A 263 49.14 0.66 7.45
N GLU A 264 49.26 0.03 8.61
CA GLU A 264 48.70 -1.30 8.88
C GLU A 264 47.17 -1.23 9.00
N ASP A 265 46.64 -0.24 9.73
CA ASP A 265 45.21 0.03 9.81
C ASP A 265 44.60 0.31 8.43
N LYS A 266 45.28 1.10 7.60
CA LYS A 266 44.84 1.35 6.22
C LYS A 266 44.78 0.07 5.38
N ARG A 267 45.77 -0.81 5.50
CA ARG A 267 45.79 -2.11 4.79
C ARG A 267 44.64 -3.01 5.25
N ASN A 268 44.36 -3.03 6.54
CA ASN A 268 43.24 -3.79 7.10
C ASN A 268 41.91 -3.25 6.56
N LEU A 269 41.72 -1.93 6.56
CA LEU A 269 40.52 -1.28 6.01
C LEU A 269 40.34 -1.56 4.51
N ASP A 270 41.41 -1.48 3.73
CA ASP A 270 41.39 -1.79 2.29
C ASP A 270 41.01 -3.26 2.02
N SER A 271 41.44 -4.18 2.90
CA SER A 271 41.08 -5.60 2.81
C SER A 271 39.61 -5.86 3.14
N GLU A 272 39.08 -5.17 4.15
CA GLU A 272 37.69 -5.26 4.58
C GLU A 272 36.75 -4.67 3.53
N LEU A 273 37.13 -3.53 2.94
CA LEU A 273 36.38 -2.88 1.85
C LEU A 273 36.35 -3.76 0.59
N LYS A 274 37.40 -4.54 0.34
CA LYS A 274 37.43 -5.52 -0.75
C LYS A 274 36.50 -6.71 -0.48
N SER A 275 36.40 -7.19 0.77
CA SER A 275 35.45 -8.23 1.17
C SER A 275 34.01 -7.77 1.01
N GLN A 276 33.69 -6.58 1.52
CA GLN A 276 32.33 -6.01 1.40
C GLN A 276 31.91 -5.78 -0.04
N LYS A 277 32.83 -5.36 -0.92
CA LYS A 277 32.55 -5.27 -2.37
C LYS A 277 32.23 -6.63 -2.99
N ALA A 278 32.94 -7.69 -2.60
CA ALA A 278 32.66 -9.04 -3.10
C ALA A 278 31.28 -9.54 -2.64
N GLU A 279 30.89 -9.28 -1.38
CA GLU A 279 29.55 -9.59 -0.88
C GLU A 279 28.46 -8.77 -1.60
N PHE A 280 28.73 -7.50 -1.88
CA PHE A 280 27.82 -6.64 -2.64
C PHE A 280 27.63 -7.13 -4.08
N ASP A 281 28.71 -7.55 -4.75
CA ASP A 281 28.65 -8.11 -6.10
C ASP A 281 27.87 -9.44 -6.12
N GLU A 282 28.02 -10.28 -5.09
CA GLU A 282 27.28 -11.54 -4.95
C GLU A 282 25.78 -11.29 -4.73
N THR A 283 25.41 -10.36 -3.85
CA THR A 283 24.01 -9.98 -3.62
C THR A 283 23.37 -9.36 -4.86
N THR A 284 24.12 -8.55 -5.61
CA THR A 284 23.67 -7.98 -6.89
C THR A 284 23.42 -9.07 -7.94
N ALA A 285 24.27 -10.09 -7.99
CA ALA A 285 24.08 -11.24 -8.87
C ALA A 285 22.86 -12.09 -8.50
N VAL A 286 22.59 -12.27 -7.20
CA VAL A 286 21.36 -12.93 -6.72
C VAL A 286 20.13 -12.10 -7.11
N TYR A 287 20.17 -10.78 -6.92
CA TYR A 287 19.08 -9.88 -7.31
C TYR A 287 18.79 -9.96 -8.81
N ALA A 288 19.82 -9.94 -9.66
CA ALA A 288 19.66 -10.10 -11.11
C ALA A 288 19.00 -11.43 -11.49
N LYS A 289 19.36 -12.54 -10.83
CA LYS A 289 18.68 -13.83 -11.03
C LYS A 289 17.21 -13.80 -10.60
N THR A 290 16.89 -13.14 -9.48
CA THR A 290 15.50 -13.02 -9.02
C THR A 290 14.65 -12.17 -9.96
N MET A 291 15.21 -11.08 -10.51
CA MET A 291 14.52 -10.25 -11.51
C MET A 291 14.26 -11.03 -12.80
N ALA A 292 15.24 -11.81 -13.28
CA ALA A 292 15.03 -12.69 -14.43
C ALA A 292 13.92 -13.73 -14.20
N ALA A 293 13.86 -14.32 -13.00
CA ALA A 293 12.77 -15.23 -12.64
C ALA A 293 11.41 -14.52 -12.59
N PHE A 294 11.36 -13.29 -12.08
CA PHE A 294 10.15 -12.48 -12.05
C PHE A 294 9.66 -12.14 -13.47
N GLU A 295 10.57 -11.80 -14.39
CA GLU A 295 10.25 -11.57 -15.79
C GLU A 295 9.62 -12.80 -16.44
N THR A 296 10.15 -14.00 -16.17
CA THR A 296 9.56 -15.25 -16.68
C THR A 296 8.17 -15.51 -16.11
N LEU A 297 7.95 -15.20 -14.84
CA LEU A 297 6.66 -15.37 -14.18
C LEU A 297 5.61 -14.38 -14.74
N LYS A 298 6.04 -13.17 -15.09
CA LYS A 298 5.22 -12.15 -15.76
C LYS A 298 4.74 -12.62 -17.13
N VAL A 299 5.63 -13.21 -17.94
CA VAL A 299 5.25 -13.78 -19.24
C VAL A 299 4.21 -14.90 -19.08
N GLN A 300 4.38 -15.78 -18.08
CA GLN A 300 3.39 -16.82 -17.77
C GLN A 300 2.03 -16.25 -17.33
N LEU A 301 2.03 -15.17 -16.55
CA LEU A 301 0.80 -14.45 -16.15
C LEU A 301 0.09 -13.83 -17.36
N GLU A 302 0.84 -13.27 -18.32
CA GLU A 302 0.27 -12.72 -19.56
C GLU A 302 -0.32 -13.81 -20.46
N GLU A 303 0.30 -15.00 -20.54
CA GLU A 303 -0.26 -16.15 -21.25
C GLU A 303 -1.54 -16.67 -20.58
N ASN A 304 -1.55 -16.78 -19.25
CA ASN A 304 -2.74 -17.17 -18.50
C ASN A 304 -3.88 -16.15 -18.66
N ALA A 305 -3.57 -14.84 -18.69
CA ALA A 305 -4.56 -13.80 -18.93
C ALA A 305 -5.21 -13.90 -20.32
N LYS A 306 -4.45 -14.27 -21.35
CA LYS A 306 -4.99 -14.54 -22.69
C LYS A 306 -5.91 -15.76 -22.68
N SER A 307 -5.50 -16.85 -22.01
CA SER A 307 -6.35 -18.03 -21.88
C SER A 307 -7.66 -17.74 -21.14
N VAL A 308 -7.62 -16.91 -20.08
CA VAL A 308 -8.84 -16.47 -19.39
C VAL A 308 -9.73 -15.66 -20.34
N ALA A 309 -9.17 -14.73 -21.11
CA ALA A 309 -9.93 -13.94 -22.08
C ALA A 309 -10.62 -14.82 -23.15
N ASP A 310 -9.95 -15.87 -23.63
CA ASP A 310 -10.52 -16.83 -24.58
C ASP A 310 -11.70 -17.60 -23.95
N PHE A 311 -11.57 -18.07 -22.70
CA PHE A 311 -12.68 -18.70 -21.99
C PHE A 311 -13.84 -17.74 -21.72
N THR A 312 -13.54 -16.47 -21.42
CA THR A 312 -14.60 -15.46 -21.18
C THR A 312 -15.41 -15.22 -22.45
N LYS A 313 -14.76 -15.26 -23.61
CA LYS A 313 -15.42 -15.15 -24.92
C LYS A 313 -16.29 -16.37 -25.20
N GLU A 314 -15.80 -17.57 -24.90
CA GLU A 314 -16.56 -18.82 -25.07
C GLU A 314 -17.81 -18.87 -24.18
N ILE A 315 -17.72 -18.35 -22.95
CA ILE A 315 -18.87 -18.19 -22.04
C ILE A 315 -19.90 -17.20 -22.63
N ALA A 316 -19.46 -16.06 -23.15
CA ALA A 316 -20.36 -15.10 -23.79
C ALA A 316 -21.06 -15.68 -25.04
N ASP A 317 -20.33 -16.48 -25.83
CA ASP A 317 -20.91 -17.19 -26.98
C ASP A 317 -21.94 -18.26 -26.52
N MET A 318 -21.73 -18.91 -25.36
CA MET A 318 -22.71 -19.82 -24.77
C MET A 318 -23.97 -19.08 -24.27
N ASP A 319 -23.82 -17.95 -23.59
CA ASP A 319 -24.95 -17.15 -23.09
C ASP A 319 -25.84 -16.66 -24.23
N THR A 320 -25.25 -16.21 -25.34
CA THR A 320 -26.02 -15.82 -26.53
C THR A 320 -26.80 -16.99 -27.11
N ARG A 321 -26.20 -18.19 -27.12
CA ARG A 321 -26.86 -19.40 -27.61
C ARG A 321 -27.99 -19.88 -26.70
N GLU A 322 -27.86 -19.69 -25.39
CA GLU A 322 -28.91 -19.95 -24.41
C GLU A 322 -30.09 -18.98 -24.59
N GLN A 323 -29.83 -17.70 -24.83
CA GLN A 323 -30.87 -16.72 -25.17
C GLN A 323 -31.61 -17.07 -26.46
N GLU A 324 -30.90 -17.54 -27.50
CA GLU A 324 -31.51 -18.01 -28.74
C GLU A 324 -32.40 -19.25 -28.53
N LEU A 325 -31.97 -20.19 -27.67
CA LEU A 325 -32.77 -21.38 -27.34
C LEU A 325 -34.03 -21.02 -26.55
N ASN A 326 -33.91 -20.13 -25.56
CA ASN A 326 -35.06 -19.66 -24.77
C ASN A 326 -36.09 -18.93 -25.65
N ALA A 327 -35.63 -18.06 -26.56
CA ALA A 327 -36.52 -17.41 -27.52
C ALA A 327 -37.26 -18.41 -28.43
N ARG A 328 -36.57 -19.48 -28.83
CA ARG A 328 -37.15 -20.54 -29.66
C ARG A 328 -38.14 -21.41 -28.90
N GLU A 329 -37.91 -21.63 -27.60
CA GLU A 329 -38.84 -22.31 -26.71
C GLU A 329 -40.11 -21.48 -26.47
N ASP A 330 -39.98 -20.17 -26.30
CA ASP A 330 -41.13 -19.26 -26.23
C ASP A 330 -41.97 -19.27 -27.51
N GLU A 331 -41.35 -19.27 -28.69
CA GLU A 331 -42.06 -19.42 -29.97
C GLU A 331 -42.82 -20.75 -30.10
N LEU A 332 -42.23 -21.85 -29.63
CA LEU A 332 -42.87 -23.17 -29.62
C LEU A 332 -44.06 -23.19 -28.65
N ASN A 333 -43.88 -22.66 -27.44
CA ASN A 333 -44.95 -22.53 -26.46
C ASN A 333 -46.12 -21.69 -26.99
N GLU A 334 -45.84 -20.62 -27.74
CA GLU A 334 -46.89 -19.82 -28.36
C GLU A 334 -47.61 -20.55 -29.50
N ARG A 335 -46.88 -21.34 -30.30
CA ARG A 335 -47.49 -22.23 -31.32
C ARG A 335 -48.38 -23.28 -30.67
N ASP A 336 -47.94 -23.92 -29.59
CA ASP A 336 -48.71 -24.96 -28.91
C ASP A 336 -49.99 -24.38 -28.28
N ARG A 337 -49.94 -23.17 -27.70
CA ARG A 337 -51.14 -22.46 -27.23
C ARG A 337 -52.12 -22.18 -28.37
N LYS A 338 -51.64 -21.78 -29.55
CA LYS A 338 -52.48 -21.54 -30.74
C LYS A 338 -53.11 -22.84 -31.26
N LEU A 339 -52.36 -23.94 -31.24
CA LEU A 339 -52.86 -25.26 -31.63
C LEU A 339 -53.93 -25.75 -30.67
N LEU A 340 -53.70 -25.69 -29.35
CA LEU A 340 -54.69 -26.04 -28.32
C LEU A 340 -55.97 -25.22 -28.44
N PHE A 341 -55.85 -23.92 -28.71
CA PHE A 341 -57.01 -23.06 -28.95
C PHE A 341 -57.79 -23.48 -30.20
N ASN A 342 -57.10 -23.80 -31.29
CA ASN A 342 -57.72 -24.25 -32.53
C ASN A 342 -58.36 -25.64 -32.39
N GLU A 343 -57.73 -26.58 -31.69
CA GLU A 343 -58.30 -27.89 -31.38
C GLU A 343 -59.59 -27.75 -30.57
N LYS A 344 -59.58 -26.94 -29.50
CA LYS A 344 -60.77 -26.70 -28.69
C LYS A 344 -61.89 -26.04 -29.49
N ARG A 345 -61.55 -25.10 -30.37
CA ARG A 345 -62.51 -24.47 -31.29
C ARG A 345 -63.09 -25.47 -32.29
N ASN A 346 -62.27 -26.38 -32.81
CA ASN A 346 -62.72 -27.42 -33.73
C ASN A 346 -63.62 -28.44 -33.01
N GLN A 347 -63.28 -28.85 -31.79
CA GLN A 347 -64.11 -29.74 -30.97
C GLN A 347 -65.50 -29.14 -30.69
N ASN A 348 -65.56 -27.86 -30.34
CA ASN A 348 -66.84 -27.18 -30.14
C ASN A 348 -67.65 -27.11 -31.45
N LYS A 349 -67.01 -26.83 -32.58
CA LYS A 349 -67.68 -26.81 -33.88
C LYS A 349 -68.19 -28.20 -34.29
N THR A 350 -67.42 -29.27 -34.04
CA THR A 350 -67.87 -30.63 -34.32
C THR A 350 -69.08 -31.00 -33.46
N GLN A 351 -69.09 -30.63 -32.17
CA GLN A 351 -70.26 -30.82 -31.31
C GLN A 351 -71.49 -30.04 -31.80
N GLU A 352 -71.33 -28.76 -32.17
CA GLU A 352 -72.42 -27.97 -32.74
C GLU A 352 -72.95 -28.56 -34.07
N LEU A 353 -72.08 -29.16 -34.87
CA LEU A 353 -72.47 -29.82 -36.12
C LEU A 353 -73.21 -31.14 -35.84
N GLU A 354 -72.75 -31.94 -34.89
CA GLU A 354 -73.43 -33.17 -34.47
C GLU A 354 -74.82 -32.87 -33.87
N GLU A 355 -74.95 -31.81 -33.06
CA GLU A 355 -76.26 -31.37 -32.54
C GLU A 355 -77.20 -30.95 -33.68
N LYS A 356 -76.72 -30.14 -34.63
CA LYS A 356 -77.52 -29.74 -35.80
C LYS A 356 -77.87 -30.91 -36.70
N GLU A 357 -76.97 -31.87 -36.89
CA GLU A 357 -77.22 -33.07 -37.69
C GLU A 357 -78.30 -33.93 -37.02
N ASN A 358 -78.23 -34.12 -35.70
CA ASN A 358 -79.26 -34.81 -34.93
C ASN A 358 -80.62 -34.10 -34.98
N ASP A 359 -80.64 -32.76 -34.89
CA ASP A 359 -81.87 -31.96 -35.00
C ASP A 359 -82.49 -32.07 -36.39
N ILE A 360 -81.67 -31.98 -37.45
CA ILE A 360 -82.12 -32.15 -38.84
C ILE A 360 -82.65 -33.58 -39.05
N ASP A 361 -81.94 -34.60 -38.59
CA ASP A 361 -82.40 -35.99 -38.66
C ASP A 361 -83.72 -36.21 -37.91
N GLY A 362 -83.89 -35.54 -36.77
CA GLY A 362 -85.14 -35.52 -36.02
C GLY A 362 -86.28 -34.86 -36.81
N GLU A 363 -86.04 -33.69 -37.39
CA GLU A 363 -87.03 -32.97 -38.19
C GLU A 363 -87.39 -33.75 -39.48
N VAL A 364 -86.41 -34.35 -40.13
CA VAL A 364 -86.59 -35.21 -41.31
C VAL A 364 -87.42 -36.45 -40.94
N LYS A 365 -87.11 -37.15 -39.85
CA LYS A 365 -87.89 -38.29 -39.37
C LYS A 365 -89.34 -37.91 -39.01
N ALA A 366 -89.58 -36.69 -38.53
CA ALA A 366 -90.92 -36.20 -38.21
C ALA A 366 -91.73 -35.79 -39.45
N ARG A 367 -91.09 -35.14 -40.44
CA ARG A 367 -91.77 -34.65 -41.66
C ARG A 367 -92.02 -35.74 -42.70
N TYR A 368 -91.16 -36.75 -42.81
CA TYR A 368 -91.32 -37.81 -43.80
C TYR A 368 -92.68 -38.54 -43.74
N PRO A 369 -93.19 -38.95 -42.55
CA PRO A 369 -94.50 -39.55 -42.42
C PRO A 369 -95.65 -38.61 -42.80
N GLU A 370 -95.55 -37.32 -42.47
CA GLU A 370 -96.58 -36.31 -42.82
C GLU A 370 -96.64 -36.07 -44.32
N ILE A 371 -95.47 -35.91 -44.97
CA ILE A 371 -95.40 -35.73 -46.43
C ILE A 371 -95.92 -36.96 -47.17
N ILE A 372 -95.59 -38.17 -46.69
CA ILE A 372 -96.12 -39.42 -47.28
C ILE A 372 -97.64 -39.46 -47.12
N ALA A 373 -98.17 -39.15 -45.92
CA ALA A 373 -99.61 -39.14 -45.69
C ALA A 373 -100.36 -38.11 -46.54
N ASP A 374 -99.78 -36.92 -46.72
CA ASP A 374 -100.37 -35.88 -47.57
C ASP A 374 -100.27 -36.23 -49.06
N LYS A 375 -99.17 -36.84 -49.51
CA LYS A 375 -99.05 -37.35 -50.89
C LYS A 375 -100.00 -38.51 -51.14
N ASP A 376 -100.21 -39.40 -50.18
CA ASP A 376 -101.20 -40.48 -50.28
C ASP A 376 -102.63 -39.92 -50.37
N ARG A 377 -102.95 -38.86 -49.61
CA ARG A 377 -104.23 -38.13 -49.74
C ARG A 377 -104.38 -37.47 -51.09
N GLU A 378 -103.32 -36.83 -51.60
CA GLU A 378 -103.31 -36.18 -52.92
C GLU A 378 -103.47 -37.22 -54.04
N ILE A 379 -102.81 -38.37 -53.95
CA ILE A 379 -102.99 -39.50 -54.88
C ILE A 379 -104.44 -40.00 -54.84
N GLU A 380 -105.05 -40.09 -53.66
CA GLU A 380 -106.43 -40.55 -53.53
C GLU A 380 -107.45 -39.52 -54.06
N GLN A 381 -107.20 -38.23 -53.83
CA GLN A 381 -107.95 -37.15 -54.46
C GLN A 381 -107.81 -37.16 -55.99
N LEU A 382 -106.59 -37.33 -56.52
CA LEU A 382 -106.33 -37.43 -57.96
C LEU A 382 -106.96 -38.68 -58.58
N LYS A 383 -107.08 -39.79 -57.84
CA LYS A 383 -107.84 -40.97 -58.29
C LYS A 383 -109.34 -40.67 -58.38
N GLN A 384 -109.91 -40.05 -57.36
CA GLN A 384 -111.32 -39.63 -57.38
C GLN A 384 -111.58 -38.60 -58.48
N GLU A 385 -110.64 -37.67 -58.70
CA GLU A 385 -110.71 -36.65 -59.73
C GLU A 385 -110.52 -37.26 -61.13
N THR A 386 -109.64 -38.25 -61.32
CA THR A 386 -109.53 -38.96 -62.60
C THR A 386 -110.76 -39.81 -62.90
N GLU A 387 -111.44 -40.34 -61.89
CA GLU A 387 -112.72 -41.02 -62.06
C GLU A 387 -113.85 -40.03 -62.42
N SER A 388 -113.90 -38.87 -61.76
CA SER A 388 -114.78 -37.74 -62.10
C SER A 388 -114.50 -37.15 -63.48
N LEU A 389 -113.23 -36.98 -63.86
CA LEU A 389 -112.78 -36.49 -65.15
C LEU A 389 -113.04 -37.51 -66.24
N ARG A 390 -112.94 -38.82 -66.00
CA ARG A 390 -113.39 -39.84 -66.97
C ARG A 390 -114.88 -39.73 -67.25
N ASN A 391 -115.69 -39.52 -66.20
CA ASN A 391 -117.13 -39.28 -66.34
C ASN A 391 -117.42 -37.95 -67.06
N SER A 392 -116.63 -36.90 -66.78
CA SER A 392 -116.75 -35.58 -67.42
C SER A 392 -116.22 -35.58 -68.86
N LEU A 393 -115.20 -36.36 -69.20
CA LEU A 393 -114.63 -36.50 -70.55
C LEU A 393 -115.56 -37.30 -71.47
N HIS A 394 -116.39 -38.19 -70.90
CA HIS A 394 -117.53 -38.77 -71.61
C HIS A 394 -118.57 -37.70 -71.96
N SER A 395 -118.86 -36.75 -71.05
CA SER A 395 -119.77 -35.64 -71.31
C SER A 395 -119.19 -34.52 -72.18
N ASN A 396 -117.88 -34.25 -72.09
CA ASN A 396 -117.19 -33.18 -72.83
C ASN A 396 -116.80 -33.62 -74.24
N LYS A 397 -116.66 -34.92 -74.54
CA LYS A 397 -116.62 -35.41 -75.93
C LYS A 397 -117.89 -35.09 -76.72
N SER A 398 -119.00 -34.82 -76.03
CA SER A 398 -120.24 -34.30 -76.64
C SER A 398 -120.25 -32.77 -76.83
N ILE A 399 -119.28 -32.04 -76.28
CA ILE A 399 -119.19 -30.57 -76.30
C ILE A 399 -118.03 -30.09 -77.18
N THR A 400 -116.94 -30.86 -77.33
CA THR A 400 -115.84 -30.55 -78.25
C THR A 400 -116.23 -30.58 -79.73
N ALA A 401 -117.31 -31.26 -80.11
CA ALA A 401 -117.87 -31.13 -81.46
C ALA A 401 -118.48 -29.75 -81.76
N LYS A 402 -118.63 -28.88 -80.75
CA LYS A 402 -119.22 -27.53 -80.89
C LYS A 402 -118.20 -26.39 -80.69
N PHE A 403 -116.93 -26.70 -80.43
CA PHE A 403 -115.89 -25.71 -80.10
C PHE A 403 -114.72 -25.63 -81.10
N ASP A 404 -114.73 -26.44 -82.16
CA ASP A 404 -113.74 -26.33 -83.25
C ASP A 404 -113.96 -25.09 -84.16
N ASP A 405 -115.03 -24.33 -83.93
CA ASP A 405 -115.42 -23.19 -84.76
C ASP A 405 -115.10 -21.79 -84.19
N LEU A 406 -114.45 -21.67 -83.03
CA LEU A 406 -114.12 -20.35 -82.46
C LEU A 406 -112.73 -20.29 -81.83
N ALA A 407 -112.03 -19.21 -82.20
CA ALA A 407 -110.81 -18.67 -81.58
C ALA A 407 -109.46 -19.00 -82.23
N ALA A 408 -109.45 -19.06 -83.56
CA ALA A 408 -108.46 -18.29 -84.30
C ALA A 408 -108.73 -16.79 -84.05
N GLN A 409 -107.93 -16.10 -83.22
CA GLN A 409 -107.65 -14.64 -83.28
C GLN A 409 -106.73 -14.13 -82.12
N PHE A 410 -105.48 -13.82 -82.48
CA PHE A 410 -104.52 -12.82 -81.93
C PHE A 410 -103.59 -13.10 -80.70
N GLY A 411 -102.26 -13.08 -80.97
CA GLY A 411 -101.15 -12.58 -80.12
C GLY A 411 -100.88 -11.07 -80.37
N GLU A 412 -99.87 -10.33 -79.89
CA GLU A 412 -98.58 -10.48 -79.17
C GLU A 412 -98.10 -9.04 -78.83
N LYS A 413 -97.21 -8.82 -77.83
CA LYS A 413 -95.93 -8.03 -77.91
C LYS A 413 -95.30 -7.58 -76.56
N ASN A 414 -93.99 -7.28 -76.63
CA ASN A 414 -92.92 -7.19 -75.61
C ASN A 414 -92.17 -5.81 -75.66
N PRO A 415 -91.51 -5.29 -74.59
CA PRO A 415 -90.77 -4.01 -74.58
C PRO A 415 -89.26 -4.08 -74.21
N ALA A 416 -88.37 -3.42 -74.98
CA ALA A 416 -86.91 -3.34 -74.71
C ALA A 416 -86.24 -2.06 -75.27
N GLU A 417 -86.57 -0.86 -74.77
CA GLU A 417 -86.11 0.40 -75.41
C GLU A 417 -85.83 1.59 -74.46
N VAL A 418 -85.21 1.38 -73.28
CA VAL A 418 -84.98 2.48 -72.30
C VAL A 418 -83.54 2.58 -71.76
N LEU A 419 -82.51 2.18 -72.51
CA LEU A 419 -81.12 2.18 -72.00
C LEU A 419 -80.09 2.92 -72.86
N LEU A 420 -80.51 3.81 -73.77
CA LEU A 420 -79.60 4.46 -74.73
C LEU A 420 -79.42 5.98 -74.60
N ASP A 421 -80.08 6.65 -73.65
CA ASP A 421 -80.07 8.13 -73.60
C ASP A 421 -79.07 8.78 -72.61
N TYR A 422 -78.31 8.02 -71.81
CA TYR A 422 -77.43 8.60 -70.78
C TYR A 422 -76.07 9.11 -71.30
N GLN A 423 -75.63 8.69 -72.49
CA GLN A 423 -74.27 8.99 -72.97
C GLN A 423 -74.13 10.30 -73.78
N ARG A 424 -75.22 11.01 -74.07
CA ARG A 424 -75.17 12.16 -75.00
C ARG A 424 -74.79 13.50 -74.37
N ILE A 425 -74.81 13.64 -73.04
CA ILE A 425 -74.72 14.97 -72.37
C ILE A 425 -73.29 15.38 -71.94
N GLN A 426 -72.29 14.49 -72.01
CA GLN A 426 -70.92 14.81 -71.56
C GLN A 426 -70.03 15.53 -72.59
N GLN A 427 -70.43 15.63 -73.86
CA GLN A 427 -69.56 16.17 -74.92
C GLN A 427 -69.69 17.67 -75.20
N GLU A 428 -70.67 18.37 -74.63
CA GLU A 428 -70.91 19.79 -74.97
C GLU A 428 -70.15 20.80 -74.07
N LEU A 429 -69.48 20.36 -73.00
CA LEU A 429 -68.79 21.27 -72.06
C LEU A 429 -67.36 21.65 -72.48
N ALA A 430 -66.82 21.03 -73.54
CA ALA A 430 -65.42 21.21 -73.94
C ALA A 430 -65.18 22.40 -74.92
N ILE A 431 -66.21 22.96 -75.55
CA ILE A 431 -66.03 23.86 -76.71
C ILE A 431 -66.11 25.35 -76.34
N ALA A 432 -66.37 25.71 -75.06
CA ALA A 432 -66.64 27.09 -74.64
C ALA A 432 -65.45 27.85 -74.00
N MET A 433 -64.25 27.30 -73.93
CA MET A 433 -63.08 27.96 -73.30
C MET A 433 -62.02 28.49 -74.28
N GLU A 434 -62.19 28.32 -75.59
CA GLU A 434 -61.14 28.60 -76.59
C GLU A 434 -61.27 29.96 -77.31
N LYS A 435 -61.97 30.96 -76.75
CA LYS A 435 -62.12 32.30 -77.38
C LYS A 435 -62.05 33.49 -76.41
N VAL A 436 -61.01 33.57 -75.57
CA VAL A 436 -60.67 34.81 -74.82
C VAL A 436 -59.17 35.11 -74.83
N ASN A 437 -58.46 34.74 -75.90
CA ASN A 437 -57.03 35.05 -76.05
C ASN A 437 -56.74 35.64 -77.44
N SER A 438 -57.20 36.86 -77.70
CA SER A 438 -56.55 37.75 -78.66
C SER A 438 -57.00 39.19 -78.49
N THR A 439 -56.12 40.06 -77.98
CA THR A 439 -55.57 41.25 -78.66
C THR A 439 -54.64 42.02 -77.69
N PRO A 440 -53.38 42.33 -78.07
CA PRO A 440 -52.40 42.99 -77.21
C PRO A 440 -52.37 44.52 -77.38
N SER A 441 -52.12 45.26 -76.29
CA SER A 441 -51.82 46.71 -76.32
C SER A 441 -50.35 46.96 -75.98
N TYR A 442 -49.60 47.47 -76.97
CA TYR A 442 -48.14 47.67 -76.97
C TYR A 442 -47.64 48.67 -75.89
N ALA A 443 -48.52 49.47 -75.29
CA ALA A 443 -48.15 50.46 -74.27
C ALA A 443 -48.01 49.89 -72.85
N LEU A 444 -48.54 48.69 -72.57
CA LEU A 444 -48.46 48.05 -71.24
C LEU A 444 -47.26 47.12 -71.08
N GLN A 445 -46.61 46.68 -72.15
CA GLN A 445 -45.48 45.73 -72.07
C GLN A 445 -44.18 46.37 -71.59
N LYS A 446 -43.93 47.65 -71.91
CA LYS A 446 -42.66 48.30 -71.53
C LYS A 446 -42.64 48.70 -70.04
N THR A 447 -43.77 49.20 -69.53
CA THR A 447 -43.92 49.51 -68.10
C THR A 447 -44.07 48.25 -67.25
N ALA A 448 -44.69 47.19 -67.76
CA ALA A 448 -44.74 45.89 -67.07
C ALA A 448 -43.37 45.19 -67.02
N ALA A 449 -42.53 45.32 -68.05
CA ALA A 449 -41.17 44.79 -68.04
C ALA A 449 -40.28 45.52 -67.02
N ASP A 450 -40.30 46.86 -66.99
CA ASP A 450 -39.50 47.65 -66.04
C ASP A 450 -39.98 47.47 -64.58
N LEU A 451 -41.29 47.27 -64.36
CA LEU A 451 -41.84 46.92 -63.05
C LEU A 451 -41.48 45.49 -62.64
N SER A 452 -41.57 44.53 -63.56
CA SER A 452 -41.19 43.13 -63.31
C SER A 452 -39.71 43.00 -62.97
N GLU A 453 -38.82 43.76 -63.61
CA GLU A 453 -37.39 43.70 -63.34
C GLU A 453 -37.04 44.32 -61.96
N LYS A 454 -37.74 45.38 -61.56
CA LYS A 454 -37.62 45.94 -60.20
C LYS A 454 -38.24 45.04 -59.13
N GLU A 455 -39.32 44.34 -59.45
CA GLU A 455 -39.98 43.39 -58.56
C GLU A 455 -39.11 42.14 -58.35
N THR A 456 -38.45 41.63 -59.40
CA THR A 456 -37.46 40.55 -59.26
C THR A 456 -36.26 41.00 -58.44
N ALA A 457 -35.73 42.21 -58.65
CA ALA A 457 -34.61 42.73 -57.88
C ALA A 457 -34.96 42.99 -56.40
N LEU A 458 -36.19 43.43 -56.11
CA LEU A 458 -36.70 43.59 -54.74
C LEU A 458 -36.88 42.24 -54.05
N ASN A 459 -37.46 41.26 -54.74
CA ASN A 459 -37.63 39.90 -54.21
C ASN A 459 -36.28 39.21 -53.94
N GLU A 460 -35.29 39.40 -54.82
CA GLU A 460 -33.93 38.89 -54.58
C GLU A 460 -33.28 39.54 -53.35
N ARG A 461 -33.46 40.86 -53.18
CA ARG A 461 -32.95 41.59 -52.01
C ARG A 461 -33.67 41.19 -50.71
N GLU A 462 -34.98 40.96 -50.77
CA GLU A 462 -35.80 40.53 -49.64
C GLU A 462 -35.42 39.10 -49.23
N ASN A 463 -35.26 38.18 -50.18
CA ASN A 463 -34.76 36.83 -49.92
C ASN A 463 -33.35 36.84 -49.32
N ALA A 464 -32.46 37.72 -49.78
CA ALA A 464 -31.12 37.88 -49.20
C ALA A 464 -31.15 38.43 -47.76
N LEU A 465 -32.11 39.30 -47.43
CA LEU A 465 -32.30 39.81 -46.06
C LEU A 465 -32.86 38.73 -45.13
N ILE A 466 -33.85 37.96 -45.59
CA ILE A 466 -34.42 36.82 -44.85
C ILE A 466 -33.33 35.78 -44.56
N GLN A 467 -32.45 35.52 -45.52
CA GLN A 467 -31.35 34.58 -45.31
C GLN A 467 -30.36 35.10 -44.27
N LYS A 468 -30.01 36.39 -44.30
CA LYS A 468 -29.14 37.00 -43.28
C LYS A 468 -29.77 37.02 -41.88
N GLU A 469 -31.09 37.21 -41.78
CA GLU A 469 -31.79 37.09 -40.51
C GLU A 469 -31.76 35.66 -39.97
N LYS A 470 -31.96 34.65 -40.82
CA LYS A 470 -31.81 33.24 -40.43
C LYS A 470 -30.39 32.93 -39.97
N ASP A 471 -29.38 33.37 -40.71
CA ASP A 471 -27.98 33.17 -40.34
C ASP A 471 -27.65 33.86 -39.00
N SER A 472 -28.17 35.08 -38.77
CA SER A 472 -28.01 35.81 -37.50
C SER A 472 -28.71 35.11 -36.33
N GLU A 473 -29.87 34.52 -36.55
CA GLU A 473 -30.61 33.81 -35.50
C GLU A 473 -29.91 32.48 -35.17
N GLN A 474 -29.39 31.78 -36.18
CA GLN A 474 -28.60 30.57 -36.00
C GLN A 474 -27.31 30.85 -35.21
N LEU A 475 -26.61 31.95 -35.52
CA LEU A 475 -25.43 32.37 -34.76
C LEU A 475 -25.73 32.67 -33.28
N ARG A 476 -26.93 33.19 -32.98
CA ARG A 476 -27.38 33.45 -31.60
C ARG A 476 -27.64 32.16 -30.84
N VAL A 477 -28.24 31.17 -31.49
CA VAL A 477 -28.47 29.84 -30.91
C VAL A 477 -27.13 29.18 -30.59
N ASP A 478 -26.19 29.19 -31.53
CA ASP A 478 -24.84 28.62 -31.33
C ASP A 478 -24.10 29.32 -30.18
N TYR A 479 -24.19 30.66 -30.10
CA TYR A 479 -23.59 31.42 -29.00
C TYR A 479 -24.21 31.07 -27.63
N ALA A 480 -25.53 30.90 -27.57
CA ALA A 480 -26.21 30.48 -26.35
C ALA A 480 -25.82 29.06 -25.93
N GLN A 481 -25.67 28.15 -26.90
CA GLN A 481 -25.22 26.78 -26.66
C GLN A 481 -23.77 26.75 -26.13
N GLN A 482 -22.87 27.52 -26.74
CA GLN A 482 -21.49 27.67 -26.26
C GLN A 482 -21.41 28.28 -24.86
N GLN A 483 -22.29 29.23 -24.51
CA GLN A 483 -22.33 29.76 -23.14
C GLN A 483 -22.80 28.70 -22.13
N ALA A 484 -23.79 27.90 -22.48
CA ALA A 484 -24.27 26.81 -21.62
C ALA A 484 -23.17 25.74 -21.40
N GLU A 485 -22.46 25.36 -22.46
CA GLU A 485 -21.35 24.40 -22.39
C GLU A 485 -20.19 24.91 -21.54
N ASN A 486 -19.82 26.20 -21.68
CA ASN A 486 -18.81 26.83 -20.82
C ASN A 486 -19.23 26.89 -19.35
N ALA A 487 -20.51 27.13 -19.07
CA ALA A 487 -21.02 27.12 -17.70
C ALA A 487 -20.95 25.71 -17.08
N GLU A 488 -21.26 24.68 -17.86
CA GLU A 488 -21.17 23.28 -17.43
C GLU A 488 -19.71 22.85 -17.20
N LEU A 489 -18.81 23.19 -18.12
CA LEU A 489 -17.36 22.97 -17.97
C LEU A 489 -16.80 23.64 -16.72
N LYS A 490 -17.26 24.86 -16.41
CA LYS A 490 -16.83 25.58 -15.21
C LYS A 490 -17.29 24.88 -13.93
N GLN A 491 -18.52 24.37 -13.88
CA GLN A 491 -18.97 23.56 -12.75
C GLN A 491 -18.18 22.25 -12.60
N LYS A 492 -17.87 21.59 -13.72
CA LYS A 492 -17.01 20.39 -13.72
C LYS A 492 -15.63 20.69 -13.14
N TYR A 493 -15.02 21.82 -13.53
CA TYR A 493 -13.72 22.26 -13.00
C TYR A 493 -13.76 22.51 -11.49
N GLU A 494 -14.77 23.23 -11.00
CA GLU A 494 -14.92 23.49 -9.56
C GLU A 494 -15.12 22.20 -8.74
N ASN A 495 -15.79 21.20 -9.30
CA ASN A 495 -15.94 19.89 -8.65
C ASN A 495 -14.62 19.10 -8.66
N LEU A 496 -13.92 19.05 -9.79
CA LEU A 496 -12.59 18.44 -9.91
C LEU A 496 -11.57 19.07 -8.96
N GLU A 497 -11.65 20.38 -8.73
CA GLU A 497 -10.77 21.09 -7.79
C GLU A 497 -11.05 20.70 -6.33
N LYS A 498 -12.33 20.47 -5.97
CA LYS A 498 -12.71 19.92 -4.65
C LYS A 498 -12.23 18.49 -4.49
N ASP A 499 -12.40 17.66 -5.51
CA ASP A 499 -11.97 16.25 -5.50
C ASP A 499 -10.44 16.14 -5.38
N LYS A 500 -9.70 16.99 -6.11
CA LYS A 500 -8.24 17.10 -5.98
C LYS A 500 -7.84 17.41 -4.54
N LYS A 501 -8.51 18.36 -3.89
CA LYS A 501 -8.21 18.72 -2.50
C LYS A 501 -8.48 17.56 -1.53
N ILE A 502 -9.56 16.80 -1.75
CA ILE A 502 -9.86 15.60 -0.96
C ILE A 502 -8.77 14.54 -1.14
N VAL A 503 -8.33 14.30 -2.38
CA VAL A 503 -7.26 13.35 -2.69
C VAL A 503 -5.92 13.80 -2.11
N GLU A 504 -5.60 15.10 -2.15
CA GLU A 504 -4.40 15.66 -1.51
C GLU A 504 -4.42 15.47 0.02
N ASP A 505 -5.57 15.71 0.67
CA ASP A 505 -5.74 15.45 2.10
C ASP A 505 -5.62 13.95 2.41
N GLN A 506 -6.17 13.06 1.58
CA GLN A 506 -6.01 11.61 1.73
C GLN A 506 -4.56 11.16 1.52
N LEU A 507 -3.87 11.69 0.50
CA LEU A 507 -2.46 11.43 0.24
C LEU A 507 -1.58 11.92 1.39
N SER A 508 -1.89 13.05 2.02
CA SER A 508 -1.16 13.53 3.19
C SER A 508 -1.25 12.55 4.38
N ARG A 509 -2.44 11.98 4.60
CA ARG A 509 -2.69 10.94 5.63
C ARG A 509 -2.05 9.60 5.29
N LEU A 510 -2.01 9.23 4.01
CA LEU A 510 -1.31 8.02 3.58
C LEU A 510 0.21 8.20 3.67
N ARG A 511 0.74 9.39 3.35
CA ARG A 511 2.18 9.70 3.46
C ARG A 511 2.72 9.66 4.88
N SER A 512 1.95 10.02 5.91
CA SER A 512 2.36 9.83 7.31
C SER A 512 2.50 8.35 7.73
N THR A 513 2.11 7.41 6.85
CA THR A 513 2.32 5.97 7.04
C THR A 513 3.66 5.50 6.44
N TYR A 514 4.35 6.35 5.66
CA TYR A 514 5.60 6.03 4.99
C TYR A 514 6.81 6.68 5.68
N GLU A 515 7.94 5.98 5.61
CA GLU A 515 9.18 6.30 6.32
C GLU A 515 9.71 7.71 6.03
N ASN A 516 9.56 8.59 7.01
CA ASN A 516 10.35 9.80 7.10
C ASN A 516 11.38 9.63 8.23
N PRO A 517 12.70 9.64 7.95
CA PRO A 517 13.73 9.55 8.99
C PRO A 517 13.58 10.61 10.10
N ALA A 518 13.04 11.79 9.76
CA ALA A 518 12.75 12.85 10.73
C ALA A 518 11.71 12.44 11.78
N GLU A 519 10.68 11.68 11.39
CA GLU A 519 9.64 11.20 12.30
C GLU A 519 10.16 10.10 13.23
N ARG A 520 11.10 9.26 12.75
CA ARG A 520 11.77 8.26 13.59
C ARG A 520 12.53 8.92 14.74
N ASP A 521 13.27 9.99 14.45
CA ASP A 521 14.05 10.70 15.46
C ASP A 521 13.15 11.41 16.48
N GLU A 522 11.99 11.94 16.05
CA GLU A 522 10.97 12.48 16.96
C GLU A 522 10.38 11.41 17.87
N ARG A 523 10.05 10.23 17.35
CA ARG A 523 9.56 9.10 18.16
C ARG A 523 10.61 8.62 19.17
N ILE A 524 11.88 8.56 18.75
CA ILE A 524 13.00 8.23 19.63
C ILE A 524 13.19 9.31 20.70
N LYS A 525 12.97 10.58 20.37
CA LYS A 525 13.02 11.69 21.32
C LYS A 525 11.97 11.54 22.43
N GLU A 526 10.76 11.08 22.11
CA GLU A 526 9.72 10.80 23.11
C GLU A 526 10.08 9.63 24.03
N ILE A 527 10.63 8.55 23.48
CA ILE A 527 11.22 7.45 24.28
C ILE A 527 12.31 8.00 25.20
N ASN A 528 13.10 8.94 24.66
CA ASN A 528 14.28 9.41 25.33
C ASN A 528 14.05 10.47 26.40
N LYS A 529 12.81 10.92 26.58
CA LYS A 529 12.43 11.87 27.63
C LYS A 529 12.71 11.30 29.02
N PRO A 530 13.54 11.96 29.86
CA PRO A 530 13.92 11.41 31.16
C PRO A 530 12.71 11.34 32.09
N LEU A 531 12.52 10.19 32.75
CA LEU A 531 11.50 10.03 33.79
C LEU A 531 11.95 10.73 35.09
N ILE A 532 13.23 10.59 35.43
CA ILE A 532 13.85 11.24 36.58
C ILE A 532 14.59 12.49 36.08
N ALA A 533 13.99 13.66 36.29
CA ALA A 533 14.51 14.95 35.80
C ALA A 533 15.56 15.60 36.72
N GLN A 534 15.67 15.16 37.98
CA GLN A 534 16.60 15.72 38.96
C GLN A 534 17.80 14.80 39.15
N SER A 535 19.00 15.38 39.20
CA SER A 535 20.21 14.64 39.55
C SER A 535 20.20 14.32 41.05
N LEU A 536 20.19 13.03 41.37
CA LEU A 536 20.22 12.54 42.75
C LEU A 536 21.67 12.33 43.22
N PRO A 537 21.96 12.58 44.52
CA PRO A 537 23.28 12.35 45.08
C PRO A 537 23.64 10.86 45.04
N ARG A 538 24.93 10.58 44.85
CA ARG A 538 25.51 9.23 44.80
C ARG A 538 26.26 8.96 46.09
N GLN A 539 26.15 7.73 46.57
CA GLN A 539 26.75 7.31 47.83
C GLN A 539 28.28 7.12 47.69
N ASP A 540 29.05 7.62 48.66
CA ASP A 540 30.49 7.39 48.73
C ASP A 540 30.82 5.94 49.08
N SER A 541 31.53 5.27 48.16
CA SER A 541 31.80 3.83 48.19
C SER A 541 32.92 3.40 49.15
N SER A 542 33.74 4.34 49.63
CA SER A 542 35.00 4.05 50.32
C SER A 542 34.88 3.40 51.71
N LYS A 543 33.66 3.27 52.27
CA LYS A 543 33.43 2.78 53.65
C LYS A 543 32.31 1.74 53.79
N LEU A 544 31.72 1.25 52.71
CA LEU A 544 30.56 0.35 52.78
C LEU A 544 30.99 -1.12 52.74
N THR A 545 30.56 -1.89 53.74
CA THR A 545 30.61 -3.36 53.69
C THR A 545 29.24 -3.88 53.31
N GLU A 546 29.15 -4.91 52.47
CA GLU A 546 27.87 -5.47 51.99
C GLU A 546 26.96 -5.89 53.15
N ILE A 547 27.52 -6.59 54.14
CA ILE A 547 26.78 -7.01 55.35
C ILE A 547 26.35 -5.79 56.17
N GLY A 548 27.20 -4.78 56.32
CA GLY A 548 26.86 -3.54 57.03
C GLY A 548 25.75 -2.76 56.34
N TRP A 549 25.80 -2.68 55.00
CA TRP A 549 24.78 -2.07 54.16
C TRP A 549 23.43 -2.78 54.31
N LEU A 550 23.41 -4.13 54.24
CA LEU A 550 22.19 -4.92 54.41
C LEU A 550 21.60 -4.79 55.82
N ASN A 551 22.45 -4.71 56.85
CA ASN A 551 22.00 -4.48 58.22
C ASN A 551 21.39 -3.08 58.38
N GLY A 552 22.00 -2.06 57.76
CA GLY A 552 21.45 -0.70 57.73
C GLY A 552 20.08 -0.63 57.07
N ILE A 553 19.85 -1.37 55.98
CA ILE A 553 18.53 -1.51 55.36
C ILE A 553 17.54 -2.12 56.36
N ASN A 554 17.90 -3.23 57.00
CA ASN A 554 17.03 -3.89 57.98
C ASN A 554 16.64 -2.94 59.12
N GLU A 555 17.60 -2.21 59.69
CA GLU A 555 17.34 -1.23 60.76
C GLU A 555 16.42 -0.10 60.32
N LYS A 556 16.59 0.43 59.09
CA LYS A 556 15.70 1.46 58.53
C LYS A 556 14.29 0.94 58.27
N ILE A 557 14.14 -0.32 57.85
CA ILE A 557 12.83 -0.97 57.68
C ILE A 557 12.12 -1.10 59.04
N GLU A 558 12.82 -1.59 60.06
CA GLU A 558 12.27 -1.72 61.42
C GLU A 558 11.84 -0.36 62.00
N LYS A 559 12.65 0.69 61.80
CA LYS A 559 12.30 2.07 62.20
C LYS A 559 11.06 2.59 61.48
N SER A 560 10.86 2.17 60.24
CA SER A 560 9.67 2.53 59.44
C SER A 560 8.43 1.71 59.83
N GLY A 561 8.54 0.84 60.84
CA GLY A 561 7.43 0.08 61.41
C GLY A 561 7.10 -1.23 60.70
N LEU A 562 7.89 -1.64 59.70
CA LEU A 562 7.72 -2.90 58.98
C LEU A 562 8.78 -3.90 59.43
N HIS A 563 8.39 -5.17 59.57
CA HIS A 563 9.27 -6.24 60.02
C HIS A 563 9.33 -7.34 58.97
N PHE A 564 10.51 -7.60 58.43
CA PHE A 564 10.77 -8.75 57.57
C PHE A 564 11.78 -9.67 58.25
N SER A 565 11.57 -10.98 58.11
CA SER A 565 12.56 -11.93 58.64
C SER A 565 13.90 -11.73 57.93
N ARG A 566 15.00 -11.77 58.70
CA ARG A 566 16.34 -11.63 58.14
C ARG A 566 16.67 -12.69 57.08
N ARG A 567 16.06 -13.87 57.19
CA ARG A 567 16.14 -14.92 56.17
C ARG A 567 15.56 -14.45 54.82
N ILE A 568 14.39 -13.82 54.80
CA ILE A 568 13.75 -13.32 53.58
C ILE A 568 14.57 -12.18 52.99
N LEU A 569 15.01 -11.23 53.82
CA LEU A 569 15.85 -10.12 53.38
C LEU A 569 17.17 -10.61 52.76
N ASN A 570 17.87 -11.53 53.44
CA ASN A 570 19.10 -12.12 52.91
C ASN A 570 18.85 -12.91 51.63
N ALA A 571 17.78 -13.72 51.57
CA ALA A 571 17.42 -14.48 50.37
C ALA A 571 17.12 -13.55 49.19
N PHE A 572 16.41 -12.45 49.43
CA PHE A 572 16.12 -11.44 48.41
C PHE A 572 17.39 -10.77 47.91
N HIS A 573 18.27 -10.35 48.82
CA HIS A 573 19.57 -9.78 48.46
C HIS A 573 20.42 -10.77 47.64
N THR A 574 20.53 -12.03 48.08
CA THR A 574 21.25 -13.07 47.35
C THR A 574 20.66 -13.30 45.96
N ALA A 575 19.32 -13.35 45.83
CA ALA A 575 18.65 -13.55 44.54
C ALA A 575 19.01 -12.44 43.54
N LEU A 576 19.00 -11.17 43.99
CA LEU A 576 19.41 -10.03 43.17
C LEU A 576 20.90 -10.07 42.79
N LYS A 577 21.78 -10.48 43.71
CA LYS A 577 23.21 -10.62 43.42
C LYS A 577 23.51 -11.76 42.44
N THR A 578 22.65 -12.76 42.38
CA THR A 578 22.71 -13.87 41.41
C THR A 578 21.89 -13.62 40.15
N SER A 579 21.50 -12.37 39.86
CA SER A 579 20.66 -12.04 38.69
C SER A 579 21.23 -12.50 37.35
N GLU A 580 22.55 -12.68 37.25
CA GLU A 580 23.19 -13.25 36.07
C GLU A 580 22.79 -14.71 35.82
N MET A 581 22.59 -15.50 36.88
CA MET A 581 22.18 -16.90 36.80
C MET A 581 20.67 -17.08 36.75
N SER A 582 19.92 -16.16 37.36
CA SER A 582 18.45 -16.17 37.39
C SER A 582 17.96 -14.73 37.28
N PRO A 583 17.67 -14.23 36.06
CA PRO A 583 17.39 -12.82 35.83
C PRO A 583 16.15 -12.27 36.54
N LEU A 584 15.19 -13.14 36.89
CA LEU A 584 13.93 -12.73 37.50
C LEU A 584 13.82 -13.22 38.95
N THR A 585 13.61 -12.32 39.91
CA THR A 585 13.29 -12.69 41.30
C THR A 585 11.80 -12.53 41.56
N VAL A 586 11.10 -13.62 41.87
CA VAL A 586 9.65 -13.64 42.12
C VAL A 586 9.36 -13.79 43.61
N LEU A 587 8.55 -12.89 44.16
CA LEU A 587 8.07 -12.91 45.54
C LEU A 587 6.65 -13.47 45.58
N ALA A 588 6.50 -14.71 46.03
CA ALA A 588 5.25 -15.44 46.02
C ALA A 588 4.65 -15.53 47.43
N GLY A 589 3.33 -15.34 47.57
CA GLY A 589 2.66 -15.54 48.85
C GLY A 589 1.27 -14.91 48.91
N VAL A 590 0.59 -15.06 50.06
CA VAL A 590 -0.76 -14.51 50.24
C VAL A 590 -0.76 -12.97 50.25
N SER A 591 -1.88 -12.36 49.88
CA SER A 591 -2.03 -10.90 49.89
C SER A 591 -1.80 -10.30 51.30
N GLY A 592 -1.30 -9.07 51.36
CA GLY A 592 -1.05 -8.35 52.61
C GLY A 592 0.19 -8.80 53.40
N THR A 593 1.10 -9.57 52.80
CA THR A 593 2.36 -10.04 53.43
C THR A 593 3.57 -9.14 53.22
N GLY A 594 3.39 -7.98 52.56
CA GLY A 594 4.45 -7.02 52.30
C GLY A 594 5.36 -7.36 51.13
N LYS A 595 4.89 -8.20 50.18
CA LYS A 595 5.66 -8.62 49.00
C LYS A 595 6.14 -7.45 48.15
N SER A 596 5.27 -6.48 47.86
CA SER A 596 5.59 -5.30 47.06
C SER A 596 6.37 -4.25 47.87
N GLU A 597 6.16 -4.21 49.19
CA GLU A 597 6.87 -3.29 50.10
C GLU A 597 8.33 -3.68 50.34
N LEU A 598 8.69 -4.97 50.32
CA LEU A 598 10.09 -5.38 50.50
C LEU A 598 11.01 -4.80 49.40
N PRO A 599 10.78 -5.01 48.08
CA PRO A 599 11.57 -4.41 47.01
C PRO A 599 11.59 -2.88 47.06
N ARG A 600 10.45 -2.25 47.38
CA ARG A 600 10.31 -0.80 47.50
C ARG A 600 11.20 -0.22 48.59
N LEU A 601 11.16 -0.80 49.79
CA LEU A 601 11.96 -0.34 50.93
C LEU A 601 13.43 -0.73 50.80
N TYR A 602 13.70 -1.93 50.29
CA TYR A 602 15.05 -2.38 49.97
C TYR A 602 15.72 -1.40 49.00
N SER A 603 15.01 -0.98 47.96
CA SER A 603 15.55 -0.02 46.98
C SER A 603 15.72 1.37 47.59
N ARG A 604 14.70 1.86 48.32
CA ARG A 604 14.75 3.19 48.98
C ARG A 604 15.90 3.33 49.98
N PHE A 605 16.13 2.31 50.80
CA PHE A 605 17.18 2.34 51.83
C PHE A 605 18.52 1.81 51.34
N GLY A 606 18.51 1.06 50.24
CA GLY A 606 19.71 0.58 49.57
C GLY A 606 20.31 1.57 48.57
N GLY A 607 19.58 2.63 48.20
CA GLY A 607 20.04 3.58 47.18
C GLY A 607 19.85 3.07 45.75
N ILE A 608 18.88 2.20 45.51
CA ILE A 608 18.61 1.63 44.18
C ILE A 608 17.40 2.39 43.60
N ASN A 609 17.48 2.82 42.35
CA ASN A 609 16.33 3.42 41.66
C ASN A 609 15.21 2.39 41.57
N PHE A 610 13.97 2.79 41.79
CA PHE A 610 12.84 1.86 41.87
C PHE A 610 11.67 2.31 41.01
N LEU A 611 11.15 1.38 40.22
CA LEU A 611 9.88 1.55 39.52
C LEU A 611 8.99 0.34 39.76
N GLY A 612 7.87 0.56 40.45
CA GLY A 612 6.80 -0.42 40.56
C GLY A 612 5.84 -0.25 39.40
N VAL A 613 5.64 -1.32 38.64
CA VAL A 613 4.73 -1.37 37.49
C VAL A 613 3.63 -2.39 37.78
N PRO A 614 2.37 -1.95 37.93
CA PRO A 614 1.25 -2.86 38.12
C PRO A 614 0.92 -3.55 36.79
N VAL A 615 1.07 -4.87 36.75
CA VAL A 615 0.74 -5.66 35.56
C VAL A 615 -0.77 -5.65 35.35
N GLN A 616 -1.20 -5.46 34.11
CA GLN A 616 -2.63 -5.46 33.76
C GLN A 616 -3.05 -6.83 33.19
N PRO A 617 -4.31 -7.27 33.39
CA PRO A 617 -4.78 -8.55 32.87
C PRO A 617 -4.71 -8.69 31.34
N ASN A 618 -4.76 -7.57 30.62
CA ASN A 618 -4.75 -7.50 29.15
C ASN A 618 -3.34 -7.49 28.55
N TRP A 619 -2.28 -7.70 29.34
CA TRP A 619 -0.92 -7.80 28.82
C TRP A 619 -0.72 -9.14 28.09
N ASP A 620 -0.76 -9.09 26.77
CA ASP A 620 -0.63 -10.23 25.87
C ASP A 620 0.62 -10.15 24.96
N CYS A 621 1.33 -9.01 24.97
CA CYS A 621 2.48 -8.75 24.12
C CYS A 621 3.50 -7.81 24.81
N GLN A 622 4.71 -7.72 24.25
CA GLN A 622 5.79 -6.88 24.79
C GLN A 622 5.44 -5.38 24.71
N GLU A 623 4.65 -4.99 23.71
CA GLU A 623 4.18 -3.64 23.46
C GLU A 623 3.33 -3.12 24.64
N ALA A 624 2.59 -3.99 25.34
CA ALA A 624 1.84 -3.60 26.54
C ALA A 624 2.74 -3.12 27.70
N MET A 625 3.98 -3.63 27.75
CA MET A 625 4.98 -3.30 28.78
C MET A 625 5.83 -2.10 28.38
N LEU A 626 6.20 -1.96 27.10
CA LEU A 626 7.13 -0.93 26.63
C LEU A 626 6.45 0.28 25.97
N GLY A 627 5.20 0.13 25.56
CA GLY A 627 4.46 1.14 24.81
C GLY A 627 4.22 0.70 23.37
N TYR A 628 3.37 1.44 22.69
CA TYR A 628 2.95 1.16 21.32
C TYR A 628 3.03 2.42 20.46
N TYR A 629 3.03 2.22 19.15
CA TYR A 629 2.93 3.28 18.18
C TYR A 629 1.46 3.59 17.89
N ASN A 630 1.05 4.84 18.13
CA ASN A 630 -0.28 5.32 17.79
C ASN A 630 -0.28 5.86 16.36
N SER A 631 -0.94 5.15 15.44
CA SER A 631 -0.98 5.48 14.02
C SER A 631 -1.84 6.70 13.69
N ILE A 632 -2.75 7.11 14.59
CA ILE A 632 -3.62 8.27 14.40
C ILE A 632 -2.84 9.56 14.70
N ASP A 633 -2.16 9.59 15.84
CA ASP A 633 -1.41 10.76 16.30
C ASP A 633 0.05 10.80 15.79
N ASN A 634 0.45 9.78 15.00
CA ASN A 634 1.82 9.59 14.49
C ASN A 634 2.90 9.67 15.59
N CYS A 635 2.54 9.31 16.81
CA CYS A 635 3.38 9.43 17.99
C CYS A 635 3.62 8.06 18.60
N PHE A 636 4.83 7.84 19.09
CA PHE A 636 5.11 6.68 19.92
C PHE A 636 4.78 7.01 21.36
N GLU A 637 3.95 6.19 22.01
CA GLU A 637 3.54 6.36 23.40
C GLU A 637 4.36 5.42 24.29
N PRO A 638 5.55 5.84 24.78
CA PRO A 638 6.38 5.00 25.64
C PRO A 638 5.76 4.90 27.04
N THR A 639 5.81 3.71 27.62
CA THR A 639 5.49 3.54 29.04
C THR A 639 6.59 4.13 29.91
N ASP A 640 6.26 4.43 31.17
CA ASP A 640 7.26 4.88 32.16
C ASP A 640 8.39 3.86 32.34
N MET A 641 8.08 2.57 32.17
CA MET A 641 9.08 1.52 32.17
C MET A 641 10.09 1.69 31.02
N LEU A 642 9.63 1.87 29.78
CA LEU A 642 10.54 2.06 28.67
C LEU A 642 11.37 3.34 28.82
N ARG A 643 10.78 4.44 29.30
CA ARG A 643 11.51 5.69 29.58
C ARG A 643 12.62 5.48 30.60
N LEU A 644 12.32 4.78 31.70
CA LEU A 644 13.33 4.47 32.73
C LEU A 644 14.40 3.51 32.22
N LEU A 645 14.01 2.49 31.44
CA LEU A 645 14.96 1.58 30.82
C LEU A 645 15.89 2.34 29.89
N ALA A 646 15.37 3.17 28.98
CA ALA A 646 16.17 4.00 28.09
C ALA A 646 17.09 4.95 28.86
N GLN A 647 16.59 5.59 29.93
CA GLN A 647 17.39 6.47 30.80
C GLN A 647 18.51 5.70 31.54
N SER A 648 18.23 4.47 31.99
CA SER A 648 19.21 3.64 32.70
C SER A 648 20.36 3.13 31.82
N GLN A 649 20.25 3.22 30.49
CA GLN A 649 21.33 2.84 29.59
C GLN A 649 22.17 4.02 29.11
N ARG A 650 21.81 5.25 29.48
CA ARG A 650 22.56 6.45 29.09
C ARG A 650 23.62 6.81 30.12
N LYS A 651 24.69 7.42 29.61
CA LYS A 651 25.77 7.97 30.43
C LYS A 651 25.24 9.08 31.33
N THR A 652 25.83 9.18 32.51
CA THR A 652 25.49 10.21 33.51
C THR A 652 25.48 11.63 32.96
N ASP A 653 26.40 11.93 32.04
CA ASP A 653 26.56 13.27 31.44
C ASP A 653 25.46 13.61 30.40
N GLU A 654 24.69 12.62 29.93
CA GLU A 654 23.68 12.78 28.88
C GLU A 654 22.26 12.77 29.47
N GLN A 655 21.61 13.94 29.52
CA GLN A 655 20.18 14.08 29.91
C GLN A 655 19.79 13.34 31.20
N ASN A 656 20.64 13.41 32.24
CA ASN A 656 20.47 12.68 33.51
C ASN A 656 20.43 11.15 33.33
N GLY A 657 21.35 10.58 32.55
CA GLY A 657 21.49 9.14 32.41
C GLY A 657 21.83 8.44 33.74
N LEU A 658 21.45 7.17 33.83
CA LEU A 658 21.53 6.36 35.05
C LEU A 658 22.32 5.04 34.85
N ASP A 659 23.22 4.98 33.86
CA ASP A 659 24.06 3.79 33.60
C ASP A 659 25.02 3.47 34.77
N ASP A 660 25.41 4.48 35.54
CA ASP A 660 26.34 4.36 36.65
C ASP A 660 25.70 3.93 37.98
N VAL A 661 24.37 3.79 38.04
CA VAL A 661 23.61 3.47 39.27
C VAL A 661 22.69 2.28 39.07
N MET A 662 22.44 1.54 40.15
CA MET A 662 21.53 0.40 40.11
C MET A 662 20.07 0.82 40.03
N THR A 663 19.29 0.12 39.22
CA THR A 663 17.85 0.31 39.01
C THR A 663 17.12 -1.01 39.17
N MET A 664 15.99 -1.01 39.87
CA MET A 664 15.14 -2.15 40.11
C MET A 664 13.74 -1.89 39.55
N ILE A 665 13.26 -2.84 38.76
CA ILE A 665 11.90 -2.85 38.24
C ILE A 665 11.11 -3.94 38.97
N LEU A 666 9.97 -3.56 39.53
CA LEU A 666 9.02 -4.47 40.15
C LEU A 666 7.78 -4.62 39.27
N LEU A 667 7.56 -5.83 38.76
CA LEU A 667 6.32 -6.25 38.12
C LEU A 667 5.34 -6.70 39.20
N ASP A 668 4.45 -5.81 39.61
CA ASP A 668 3.49 -6.10 40.67
C ASP A 668 2.33 -6.94 40.13
N GLU A 669 1.96 -7.99 40.85
CA GLU A 669 0.97 -9.01 40.45
C GLU A 669 1.24 -9.57 39.06
N MET A 670 2.48 -9.98 38.82
CA MET A 670 2.95 -10.38 37.50
C MET A 670 2.16 -11.54 36.87
N ASN A 671 1.55 -12.37 37.72
CA ASN A 671 0.78 -13.53 37.28
C ASN A 671 -0.71 -13.22 36.99
N LEU A 672 -1.08 -11.94 36.98
CA LEU A 672 -2.38 -11.49 36.47
C LEU A 672 -2.48 -11.70 34.95
N ALA A 673 -1.36 -11.58 34.25
CA ALA A 673 -1.20 -11.90 32.84
C ALA A 673 -0.27 -13.11 32.62
N ASN A 674 -0.23 -13.64 31.40
CA ASN A 674 0.71 -14.71 31.07
C ASN A 674 2.13 -14.11 30.95
N VAL A 675 2.95 -14.29 31.99
CA VAL A 675 4.33 -13.74 32.03
C VAL A 675 5.14 -14.11 30.79
N GLU A 676 4.94 -15.31 30.26
CA GLU A 676 5.63 -15.78 29.06
C GLU A 676 5.24 -15.07 27.76
N LEU A 677 4.12 -14.35 27.70
CA LEU A 677 3.72 -13.63 26.50
C LEU A 677 4.39 -12.26 26.42
N TYR A 678 4.34 -11.48 27.51
CA TYR A 678 4.88 -10.12 27.52
C TYR A 678 6.35 -10.03 27.93
N PHE A 679 6.90 -11.05 28.62
CA PHE A 679 8.26 -11.04 29.16
C PHE A 679 9.20 -12.09 28.52
N ALA A 680 8.76 -12.84 27.50
CA ALA A 680 9.56 -13.90 26.87
C ALA A 680 10.89 -13.40 26.28
N ASP A 681 10.85 -12.31 25.50
CA ASP A 681 12.04 -11.76 24.85
C ASP A 681 13.06 -11.28 25.89
N PHE A 682 12.59 -10.70 27.00
CA PHE A 682 13.45 -10.32 28.12
C PHE A 682 14.15 -11.55 28.72
N LEU A 683 13.42 -12.63 29.01
CA LEU A 683 14.01 -13.86 29.53
C LEU A 683 15.08 -14.43 28.59
N SER A 684 14.78 -14.50 27.29
CA SER A 684 15.72 -15.01 26.28
C SER A 684 16.99 -14.15 26.15
N LYS A 685 16.83 -12.82 26.08
CA LYS A 685 17.95 -11.89 25.95
C LYS A 685 18.79 -11.79 27.22
N LEU A 686 18.16 -11.84 28.40
CA LEU A 686 18.88 -11.84 29.69
C LEU A 686 19.66 -13.14 29.92
N GLU A 687 19.22 -14.28 29.38
CA GLU A 687 20.02 -15.51 29.37
C GLU A 687 21.22 -15.42 28.42
N THR A 688 21.00 -14.91 27.21
CA THR A 688 22.06 -14.74 26.21
C THR A 688 23.16 -13.77 26.69
N ARG A 689 22.82 -12.85 27.59
CA ARG A 689 23.76 -11.92 28.23
C ARG A 689 24.85 -12.62 29.04
N ARG A 690 24.62 -13.86 29.49
CA ARG A 690 25.57 -14.61 30.33
C ARG A 690 26.88 -14.83 29.60
N GLY A 691 27.99 -14.54 30.28
CA GLY A 691 29.34 -14.72 29.73
C GLY A 691 29.81 -13.63 28.76
N LEU A 692 28.94 -12.66 28.39
CA LEU A 692 29.31 -11.52 27.54
C LEU A 692 29.73 -10.31 28.37
N LYS A 693 30.72 -9.55 27.88
CA LYS A 693 31.13 -8.28 28.50
C LYS A 693 30.20 -7.15 28.07
N ASP A 694 30.00 -6.15 28.93
CA ASP A 694 29.09 -5.02 28.67
C ASP A 694 29.45 -4.19 27.41
N ASN A 695 30.69 -4.29 26.92
CA ASN A 695 31.19 -3.58 25.74
C ASN A 695 31.31 -4.47 24.49
N ASP A 696 30.77 -5.69 24.53
CA ASP A 696 30.76 -6.59 23.37
C ASP A 696 29.74 -6.11 22.33
N LEU A 697 30.09 -6.18 21.04
CA LEU A 697 29.20 -5.85 19.92
C LEU A 697 27.98 -6.77 19.87
N THR A 698 28.13 -8.01 20.36
CA THR A 698 27.08 -9.02 20.42
C THR A 698 26.18 -8.90 21.65
N PHE A 699 26.38 -7.88 22.50
CA PHE A 699 25.58 -7.70 23.70
C PHE A 699 24.09 -7.59 23.36
N PRO A 700 23.21 -8.36 24.03
CA PRO A 700 21.83 -8.51 23.62
C PRO A 700 21.05 -7.20 23.74
N LYS A 701 20.24 -6.92 22.71
CA LYS A 701 19.33 -5.78 22.63
C LYS A 701 17.91 -6.29 22.36
N ILE A 702 16.92 -5.59 22.89
CA ILE A 702 15.50 -5.82 22.61
C ILE A 702 15.05 -4.80 21.57
N GLY A 703 14.43 -5.26 20.48
CA GLY A 703 13.83 -4.40 19.48
C GLY A 703 12.49 -3.86 19.98
N VAL A 704 12.37 -2.55 20.13
CA VAL A 704 11.10 -1.88 20.42
C VAL A 704 10.52 -1.35 19.11
N LYS A 705 9.35 -1.88 18.73
CA LYS A 705 8.66 -1.50 17.49
C LYS A 705 8.09 -0.09 17.61
N ILE A 706 8.73 0.85 16.92
CA ILE A 706 8.37 2.27 16.93
C ILE A 706 7.49 2.69 15.72
N GLY A 707 7.22 1.77 14.79
CA GLY A 707 6.34 2.02 13.65
C GLY A 707 6.38 0.91 12.61
N SER A 708 5.44 0.96 11.67
CA SER A 708 5.38 0.03 10.53
C SER A 708 6.57 0.25 9.59
N LYS A 709 7.26 -0.83 9.21
CA LYS A 709 8.42 -0.86 8.29
C LYS A 709 9.68 -0.10 8.77
N MET A 710 9.64 0.61 9.90
CA MET A 710 10.82 1.26 10.48
C MET A 710 11.70 0.28 11.27
N ALA A 711 13.01 0.54 11.31
CA ALA A 711 13.93 -0.20 12.16
C ALA A 711 13.61 0.00 13.65
N ASP A 712 13.47 -1.11 14.37
CA ASP A 712 13.20 -1.13 15.81
C ASP A 712 14.20 -0.27 16.59
N PHE A 713 13.71 0.36 17.67
CA PHE A 713 14.58 1.01 18.64
C PHE A 713 15.34 -0.05 19.44
N PRO A 714 16.68 -0.11 19.38
CA PRO A 714 17.44 -1.17 20.00
C PRO A 714 17.70 -0.85 21.48
N LEU A 715 16.87 -1.36 22.37
CA LEU A 715 17.01 -1.20 23.82
C LEU A 715 18.07 -2.15 24.38
N LYS A 716 19.16 -1.60 24.92
CA LYS A 716 20.20 -2.39 25.62
C LYS A 716 19.71 -2.84 27.00
N LEU A 717 20.01 -4.07 27.40
CA LEU A 717 19.69 -4.59 28.74
C LEU A 717 20.93 -4.63 29.66
N GLY A 718 21.34 -3.45 30.14
CA GLY A 718 22.49 -3.29 31.03
C GLY A 718 22.39 -4.11 32.32
N ARG A 719 23.55 -4.42 32.92
CA ARG A 719 23.66 -5.15 34.20
C ARG A 719 23.21 -4.32 35.41
N ASN A 720 22.96 -3.03 35.20
CA ASN A 720 22.46 -2.12 36.22
C ASN A 720 20.94 -2.24 36.46
N VAL A 721 20.21 -2.98 35.63
CA VAL A 721 18.76 -3.20 35.79
C VAL A 721 18.49 -4.57 36.42
N LEU A 722 17.80 -4.56 37.56
CA LEU A 722 17.37 -5.72 38.33
C LEU A 722 15.87 -5.94 38.14
N TRP A 723 15.47 -7.18 37.88
CA TRP A 723 14.07 -7.54 37.66
C TRP A 723 13.48 -8.29 38.84
N THR A 724 12.37 -7.78 39.35
CA THR A 724 11.61 -8.37 40.43
C THR A 724 10.15 -8.47 40.05
N GLY A 725 9.45 -9.47 40.56
CA GLY A 725 8.01 -9.60 40.37
C GLY A 725 7.33 -10.09 41.64
N THR A 726 6.07 -9.73 41.84
CA THR A 726 5.25 -10.29 42.92
C THR A 726 4.19 -11.22 42.33
N MET A 727 3.89 -12.28 43.06
CA MET A 727 2.88 -13.26 42.68
C MET A 727 1.97 -13.54 43.88
N ASN A 728 0.66 -13.54 43.63
CA ASN A 728 -0.32 -14.09 44.56
C ASN A 728 -0.49 -15.58 44.27
N ASN A 729 -0.66 -16.39 45.31
CA ASN A 729 -0.90 -17.84 45.18
C ASN A 729 -2.40 -18.19 45.20
N ASP A 730 -3.26 -17.26 44.77
CA ASP A 730 -4.72 -17.38 44.86
C ASP A 730 -5.31 -17.96 43.56
N GLU A 731 -6.45 -18.67 43.63
CA GLU A 731 -7.10 -19.36 42.49
C GLU A 731 -7.45 -18.43 41.31
N THR A 732 -7.58 -17.13 41.56
CA THR A 732 -7.92 -16.10 40.56
C THR A 732 -6.72 -15.66 39.72
N THR A 733 -5.55 -16.23 39.93
CA THR A 733 -4.30 -15.82 39.29
C THR A 733 -3.66 -16.97 38.53
N LYS A 734 -2.94 -16.66 37.45
CA LYS A 734 -2.39 -17.70 36.58
C LYS A 734 -1.18 -18.35 37.24
N THR A 735 -0.99 -19.64 37.02
CA THR A 735 0.23 -20.34 37.46
C THR A 735 1.39 -19.94 36.55
N LEU A 736 2.58 -19.73 37.12
CA LEU A 736 3.79 -19.52 36.32
C LEU A 736 4.12 -20.79 35.53
N SER A 737 4.53 -20.63 34.28
CA SER A 737 5.00 -21.76 33.48
C SER A 737 6.41 -22.19 33.91
N ASP A 738 6.75 -23.46 33.67
CA ASP A 738 8.07 -24.01 33.98
C ASP A 738 9.19 -23.18 33.33
N LYS A 739 8.96 -22.62 32.14
CA LYS A 739 9.91 -21.74 31.45
C LYS A 739 10.31 -20.50 32.27
N VAL A 740 9.37 -19.93 33.01
CA VAL A 740 9.60 -18.75 33.86
C VAL A 740 10.22 -19.18 35.18
N ILE A 741 9.76 -20.30 35.74
CA ILE A 741 10.28 -20.85 37.00
C ILE A 741 11.75 -21.26 36.86
N ASP A 742 12.12 -21.92 35.76
CA ASP A 742 13.50 -22.35 35.48
C ASP A 742 14.48 -21.18 35.38
N ARG A 743 13.97 -19.99 35.04
CA ARG A 743 14.76 -18.77 34.80
C ARG A 743 14.67 -17.78 35.95
N GLY A 744 13.89 -18.09 36.98
CA GLY A 744 13.65 -17.21 38.10
C GLY A 744 13.95 -17.83 39.46
N ILE A 745 14.11 -16.98 40.46
CA ILE A 745 14.19 -17.40 41.87
C ILE A 745 12.86 -17.07 42.53
N VAL A 746 12.15 -18.09 43.02
CA VAL A 746 10.89 -17.91 43.74
C VAL A 746 11.14 -17.88 45.25
N ILE A 747 10.85 -16.75 45.88
CA ILE A 747 10.92 -16.55 47.33
C ILE A 747 9.52 -16.60 47.91
N ASN A 748 9.25 -17.64 48.70
CA ASN A 748 7.94 -17.83 49.34
C ASN A 748 7.83 -17.01 50.64
N PHE A 749 6.83 -16.13 50.69
CA PHE A 749 6.40 -15.40 51.87
C PHE A 749 5.39 -16.27 52.65
N PRO A 750 5.78 -16.77 53.83
CA PRO A 750 4.86 -17.54 54.64
C PRO A 750 3.75 -16.64 55.17
N ARG A 751 2.56 -17.20 55.35
CA ARG A 751 1.46 -16.51 56.03
C ARG A 751 1.91 -16.11 57.45
N PRO A 752 1.86 -14.83 57.81
CA PRO A 752 2.33 -14.38 59.12
C PRO A 752 1.44 -14.98 60.22
N LYS A 753 2.08 -15.62 61.21
CA LYS A 753 1.39 -16.21 62.37
C LYS A 753 0.93 -15.16 63.38
N LYS A 754 1.56 -13.98 63.37
CA LYS A 754 1.24 -12.82 64.20
C LYS A 754 1.29 -11.57 63.33
N LEU A 755 0.22 -10.79 63.37
CA LEU A 755 0.19 -9.47 62.73
C LEU A 755 0.78 -8.46 63.72
N ILE A 756 1.94 -7.92 63.38
CA ILE A 756 2.56 -6.84 64.15
C ILE A 756 1.87 -5.55 63.69
N ARG A 757 1.09 -4.92 64.58
CA ARG A 757 0.53 -3.60 64.30
C ARG A 757 1.66 -2.57 64.26
N THR A 758 1.77 -1.86 63.15
CA THR A 758 2.60 -0.65 63.04
C THR A 758 2.24 0.32 64.16
N ARG A 759 3.24 0.92 64.81
CA ARG A 759 3.04 2.00 65.77
C ARG A 759 2.45 3.19 65.03
N THR A 760 1.46 3.86 65.61
CA THR A 760 0.77 5.02 65.01
C THR A 760 1.71 6.19 64.68
N ASP A 761 2.92 6.22 65.26
CA ASP A 761 3.95 7.25 65.11
C ASP A 761 5.15 6.83 64.23
N SER A 762 5.06 5.75 63.45
CA SER A 762 6.19 5.33 62.59
C SER A 762 6.35 6.26 61.38
N VAL A 763 7.41 7.07 61.39
CA VAL A 763 7.81 7.91 60.25
C VAL A 763 8.73 7.10 59.34
N LEU A 764 8.49 7.15 58.02
CA LEU A 764 9.35 6.51 57.03
C LEU A 764 10.74 7.12 57.09
N ALA A 765 11.78 6.30 57.27
CA ALA A 765 13.15 6.78 57.34
C ALA A 765 13.58 7.48 56.03
N GLU A 766 14.59 8.35 56.13
CA GLU A 766 15.17 9.03 54.97
C GLU A 766 15.76 8.03 53.97
N ALA A 767 15.52 8.30 52.69
CA ALA A 767 16.07 7.52 51.60
C ALA A 767 17.60 7.62 51.61
N SER A 768 18.27 6.56 51.18
CA SER A 768 19.72 6.59 51.00
C SER A 768 20.08 7.19 49.65
N ASP A 769 21.26 7.80 49.55
CA ASP A 769 21.85 8.23 48.29
C ASP A 769 22.02 7.05 47.32
N LEU A 770 22.11 7.34 46.02
CA LEU A 770 22.14 6.31 44.99
C LEU A 770 23.42 5.46 45.05
N LEU A 771 23.25 4.14 45.01
CA LEU A 771 24.32 3.16 45.01
C LEU A 771 24.92 3.04 43.60
N PRO A 772 26.23 3.32 43.43
CA PRO A 772 26.88 3.16 42.14
C PRO A 772 26.98 1.69 41.72
N LYS A 773 26.82 1.42 40.42
CA LYS A 773 26.94 0.10 39.77
C LYS A 773 28.30 -0.57 40.02
N SER A 774 29.37 0.20 40.18
CA SER A 774 30.71 -0.33 40.47
C SER A 774 30.86 -0.84 41.90
N VAL A 775 29.98 -0.41 42.81
CA VAL A 775 29.96 -0.80 44.22
C VAL A 775 29.06 -2.01 44.44
N TRP A 776 27.93 -2.02 43.72
CA TRP A 776 27.06 -3.19 43.63
C TRP A 776 27.79 -4.38 43.02
#